data_AF-A0A8J7TXQ1-F1
#
_entry.id   AF-A0A8J7TXQ1-F1
#
_cell.length_a   1.000
_cell.length_b   1.000
_cell.length_c   1.000
_cell.angle_alpha   90.00
_cell.angle_beta   90.00
_cell.angle_gamma   90.00
#
_symmetry.space_group_name_H-M   'P 1'
#
loop_
_entity.id
_entity.type
_entity.pdbx_description
1 polymer ?
#
loop_
_entity_poly.entity_id
_entity_poly.type
_entity_poly.pdbx_seq_one_letter_code
_entity_poly.pdbx_strand_id
1 'polypeptide(L)'
;MRCHLTLMALAGVAGYALLPPADLPVAAGPKPAAFECRWADTPIVLDGSDDDPAWNHAQVIDDFGQPWLGAKAPPPRGKSRAKLLWDRDYLYFFAEMDDADLFADVTEHDGPVWQNDAFGLFVRPAADRPGYFEFAVNAANTVRDAFYPKRDLDAIDQQIKVGEFRAETKVKLRGTLNKRDDTDQGWSVEGRIPWADFLRAGGRPNPGEQWRFALCRCNYDKGKDPELTTTAPIREKGLSAFFHQIEDYAAITFVGPSAKRQAVTRQAVTTSTVVGSPDPPPPYRVKRLYPDYSPRYPIMAKAVPGTNQLLVITEQHPYGSTVLERIPDEPTAKTADAVKLLETPEKGTAYDFCFHPKFADNHYLYVGWNGDFAGGKRKKKACRITRYTMNPGPPLTIDTKSAKTILEWESDGHNGAAACFGLDGMLYVTTGDGTSDSDMDEMGQRTDMLLAKVLRLDVDRPADGKAYSVPKDNPFVGDRRFAPETWAYGVRNPWRITCDEKTGRIWVGQNGQDLWEQAYLVEKGANYGWSVTEGSHPFYPNRKAGPTPITKPTIEHSHAEFRSLTGGIVYYGKQLPELDGAYIYGDYSTGRVWAMKHDGTKPLWHKELATPRMQITGFGQNSRGELLICDHAPSAGLYTLEPTPKDLPPTKFPRKLSDSGLFEVVRDHRMKSGVIPYSINAPFWSDGMHKERWLALPGTDTIGFTKNRGWTFPDKTVIVKSFALEQQEGNPASRKWVETRFLTKQEGEWFGYSYVWNDAGTEGDLVAAGGMDRTFAVKTPAGVREQVWHYPSRAECMVCHSRAANFVLGVSTPQMNKAHDYGSCTDNQLRALEYAGVLKGFDWAERARGELADRAAAKKLTGPEADAYAKLHGPQPGQRAVPDPALLPTDPDKLPRLADPYDPKEDLTKRAKSWLHVNCSQCHVEAGGGNAQMELEFHTPLEKMRILNVKPIHAALDLPDARLVAPGSPERSVLLKRAALRGPNQMPPLSSNRPDEAGVTVLREWIRSLKE
;
A
#
# COMPACT_ATOMS: atom_id res chain seq x y z
N MET A 1 54.42 -43.06 -3.24
CA MET A 1 54.51 -43.89 -4.46
C MET A 1 53.92 -43.05 -5.59
N ARG A 2 54.73 -42.47 -6.51
CA ARG A 2 55.27 -43.08 -7.76
C ARG A 2 54.14 -43.62 -8.67
N CYS A 3 53.92 -43.18 -9.92
CA CYS A 3 54.61 -42.25 -10.86
C CYS A 3 53.54 -41.45 -11.67
N HIS A 4 53.74 -40.19 -12.11
CA HIS A 4 54.39 -39.73 -13.38
C HIS A 4 53.96 -40.52 -14.65
N LEU A 5 53.71 -39.91 -15.82
CA LEU A 5 54.37 -38.75 -16.45
C LEU A 5 53.43 -37.83 -17.28
N THR A 6 53.94 -36.63 -17.62
CA THR A 6 53.42 -35.65 -18.58
C THR A 6 54.29 -35.65 -19.85
N LEU A 7 53.77 -35.34 -21.05
CA LEU A 7 54.46 -34.42 -22.00
C LEU A 7 53.61 -33.94 -23.21
N MET A 8 53.88 -32.70 -23.62
CA MET A 8 53.61 -32.00 -24.90
C MET A 8 54.58 -32.49 -26.01
N ALA A 9 54.52 -32.14 -27.32
CA ALA A 9 53.55 -31.52 -28.25
C ALA A 9 54.15 -31.51 -29.70
N LEU A 10 53.44 -30.90 -30.68
CA LEU A 10 53.88 -30.45 -32.04
C LEU A 10 54.21 -31.54 -33.10
N ALA A 11 54.16 -31.29 -34.43
CA ALA A 11 53.34 -30.41 -35.30
C ALA A 11 53.66 -30.64 -36.81
N GLY A 12 52.71 -30.35 -37.72
CA GLY A 12 52.95 -30.06 -39.16
C GLY A 12 52.87 -31.24 -40.16
N VAL A 13 52.66 -31.08 -41.49
CA VAL A 13 52.30 -29.92 -42.36
C VAL A 13 51.52 -30.41 -43.63
N ALA A 14 50.58 -29.58 -44.11
CA ALA A 14 49.80 -29.48 -45.38
C ALA A 14 49.98 -30.42 -46.61
N GLY A 15 48.88 -30.59 -47.41
CA GLY A 15 48.94 -31.07 -48.81
C GLY A 15 47.60 -31.37 -49.56
N TYR A 16 46.94 -30.34 -50.12
CA TYR A 16 45.96 -30.29 -51.25
C TYR A 16 45.03 -31.47 -51.69
N ALA A 17 43.71 -31.23 -51.51
CA ALA A 17 42.54 -31.39 -52.40
C ALA A 17 42.43 -32.43 -53.56
N LEU A 18 41.35 -33.23 -53.56
CA LEU A 18 40.19 -33.19 -54.51
C LEU A 18 39.10 -34.25 -54.15
N LEU A 19 37.85 -34.04 -54.61
CA LEU A 19 36.60 -34.80 -54.30
C LEU A 19 36.34 -35.96 -55.31
N PRO A 20 35.22 -36.71 -55.24
CA PRO A 20 34.62 -37.55 -54.17
C PRO A 20 34.64 -39.03 -54.68
N PRO A 21 33.60 -39.92 -54.64
CA PRO A 21 32.44 -40.12 -53.75
C PRO A 21 32.25 -41.58 -53.22
N ALA A 22 31.35 -41.78 -52.24
CA ALA A 22 30.36 -42.89 -52.16
C ALA A 22 29.54 -42.81 -50.85
N ASP A 23 28.25 -43.11 -50.92
CA ASP A 23 27.32 -43.00 -49.78
C ASP A 23 27.52 -44.07 -48.70
N LEU A 24 27.36 -43.65 -47.44
CA LEU A 24 26.97 -44.52 -46.33
C LEU A 24 25.79 -43.88 -45.60
N PRO A 25 24.77 -44.67 -45.19
CA PRO A 25 23.56 -44.11 -44.60
C PRO A 25 23.88 -43.48 -43.24
N VAL A 26 23.53 -42.20 -43.08
CA VAL A 26 23.61 -41.50 -41.80
C VAL A 26 22.60 -42.13 -40.84
N ALA A 27 23.10 -42.92 -39.90
CA ALA A 27 22.30 -43.36 -38.76
C ALA A 27 21.86 -42.11 -37.98
N ALA A 28 20.54 -41.96 -37.76
CA ALA A 28 20.00 -40.85 -37.00
C ALA A 28 20.61 -40.81 -35.60
N GLY A 29 21.19 -39.67 -35.22
CA GLY A 29 21.69 -39.45 -33.86
C GLY A 29 20.55 -39.54 -32.82
N PRO A 30 20.86 -39.79 -31.55
CA PRO A 30 19.84 -39.87 -30.51
C PRO A 30 19.11 -38.53 -30.38
N LYS A 31 17.76 -38.59 -30.46
CA LYS A 31 16.87 -37.43 -30.34
C LYS A 31 17.09 -36.68 -29.01
N PRO A 32 16.89 -35.34 -28.96
CA PRO A 32 16.95 -34.59 -27.72
C PRO A 32 15.91 -35.10 -26.71
N ALA A 33 16.34 -35.38 -25.48
CA ALA A 33 15.49 -35.96 -24.44
C ALA A 33 14.48 -34.98 -23.82
N ALA A 34 14.61 -33.68 -24.10
CA ALA A 34 13.70 -32.62 -23.66
C ALA A 34 13.73 -31.44 -24.65
N PHE A 35 12.55 -30.86 -24.91
CA PHE A 35 12.43 -29.60 -25.64
C PHE A 35 12.38 -28.41 -24.68
N GLU A 36 12.88 -27.26 -25.12
CA GLU A 36 12.96 -26.02 -24.33
C GLU A 36 12.42 -24.82 -25.12
N CYS A 37 11.42 -24.14 -24.56
CA CYS A 37 11.05 -22.79 -24.97
C CYS A 37 11.86 -21.82 -24.11
N ARG A 38 12.81 -21.09 -24.72
CA ARG A 38 13.79 -20.27 -23.99
C ARG A 38 13.36 -18.81 -23.91
N TRP A 39 13.86 -18.08 -22.91
CA TRP A 39 13.52 -16.67 -22.73
C TRP A 39 14.04 -15.81 -23.89
N ALA A 40 13.22 -14.90 -24.42
CA ALA A 40 13.65 -13.88 -25.39
C ALA A 40 14.35 -12.74 -24.64
N ASP A 41 15.69 -12.71 -24.73
CA ASP A 41 16.54 -11.76 -23.99
C ASP A 41 16.58 -10.35 -24.61
N THR A 42 16.09 -10.19 -25.83
CA THR A 42 15.93 -8.94 -26.60
C THR A 42 14.57 -8.95 -27.32
N PRO A 43 14.05 -7.79 -27.77
CA PRO A 43 12.87 -7.73 -28.63
C PRO A 43 13.03 -8.58 -29.90
N ILE A 44 11.89 -8.98 -30.47
CA ILE A 44 11.76 -9.69 -31.75
C ILE A 44 10.88 -8.84 -32.68
N VAL A 45 11.32 -8.67 -33.92
CA VAL A 45 10.69 -7.89 -35.00
C VAL A 45 10.11 -8.85 -36.02
N LEU A 46 8.78 -8.96 -36.08
CA LEU A 46 8.10 -9.89 -37.00
C LEU A 46 8.32 -9.54 -38.47
N ASP A 47 9.31 -10.17 -39.08
CA ASP A 47 9.70 -9.98 -40.49
C ASP A 47 9.67 -11.30 -41.30
N GLY A 48 9.61 -12.44 -40.60
CA GLY A 48 9.60 -13.78 -41.21
C GLY A 48 10.99 -14.45 -41.27
N SER A 49 11.97 -13.92 -40.55
CA SER A 49 13.37 -14.41 -40.47
C SER A 49 13.75 -14.81 -39.05
N ASP A 50 14.92 -15.45 -38.88
CA ASP A 50 15.49 -15.79 -37.57
C ASP A 50 16.83 -15.09 -37.28
N ASP A 51 17.01 -13.87 -37.81
CA ASP A 51 18.23 -13.05 -37.69
C ASP A 51 18.25 -12.13 -36.45
N ASP A 52 17.11 -11.93 -35.78
CA ASP A 52 17.04 -11.24 -34.50
C ASP A 52 17.95 -11.88 -33.43
N PRO A 53 18.68 -11.09 -32.61
CA PRO A 53 19.64 -11.62 -31.64
C PRO A 53 19.09 -12.68 -30.69
N ALA A 54 17.80 -12.61 -30.34
CA ALA A 54 17.12 -13.56 -29.47
C ALA A 54 17.06 -14.99 -30.06
N TRP A 55 16.97 -15.14 -31.38
CA TRP A 55 16.87 -16.45 -32.04
C TRP A 55 18.16 -17.26 -32.02
N ASN A 56 19.30 -16.66 -31.66
CA ASN A 56 20.62 -17.32 -31.64
C ASN A 56 20.76 -18.37 -30.53
N HIS A 57 20.09 -18.19 -29.39
CA HIS A 57 20.12 -19.15 -28.28
C HIS A 57 18.85 -20.00 -28.17
N ALA A 58 17.87 -19.84 -29.07
CA ALA A 58 16.73 -20.72 -29.15
C ALA A 58 17.17 -22.18 -29.43
N GLN A 59 16.43 -23.17 -28.92
CA GLN A 59 16.64 -24.55 -29.33
C GLN A 59 16.15 -24.71 -30.78
N VAL A 60 16.98 -25.26 -31.66
CA VAL A 60 16.57 -25.68 -33.00
C VAL A 60 15.85 -27.01 -32.87
N ILE A 61 14.66 -27.09 -33.45
CA ILE A 61 13.79 -28.27 -33.50
C ILE A 61 13.68 -28.67 -34.97
N ASP A 62 14.32 -29.78 -35.36
CA ASP A 62 14.43 -30.23 -36.76
C ASP A 62 13.96 -31.68 -36.98
N ASP A 63 13.37 -32.32 -35.96
CA ASP A 63 13.00 -33.74 -35.98
C ASP A 63 11.60 -34.05 -36.56
N PHE A 64 11.14 -33.21 -37.50
CA PHE A 64 9.89 -33.39 -38.23
C PHE A 64 9.89 -34.72 -39.01
N GLY A 65 8.92 -35.58 -38.76
CA GLY A 65 8.82 -36.86 -39.49
C GLY A 65 7.46 -37.54 -39.39
N GLN A 66 7.42 -38.81 -39.80
CA GLN A 66 6.22 -39.66 -39.85
C GLN A 66 6.32 -40.83 -38.85
N PRO A 67 6.36 -40.59 -37.53
CA PRO A 67 6.71 -41.60 -36.53
C PRO A 67 5.80 -42.85 -36.53
N TRP A 68 4.53 -42.71 -36.95
CA TRP A 68 3.58 -43.83 -37.09
C TRP A 68 3.95 -44.85 -38.17
N LEU A 69 4.88 -44.54 -39.09
CA LEU A 69 5.43 -45.49 -40.06
C LEU A 69 6.64 -46.27 -39.50
N GLY A 70 7.17 -45.87 -38.33
CA GLY A 70 8.34 -46.48 -37.71
C GLY A 70 9.53 -46.54 -38.67
N ALA A 71 10.19 -47.69 -38.74
CA ALA A 71 11.33 -47.93 -39.65
C ALA A 71 10.97 -47.91 -41.15
N LYS A 72 9.68 -47.77 -41.52
CA LYS A 72 9.22 -47.65 -42.90
C LYS A 72 8.93 -46.20 -43.32
N ALA A 73 9.17 -45.23 -42.44
CA ALA A 73 9.02 -43.81 -42.78
C ALA A 73 9.98 -43.42 -43.93
N PRO A 74 9.50 -42.84 -45.03
CA PRO A 74 10.38 -42.22 -46.00
C PRO A 74 11.04 -40.97 -45.38
N PRO A 75 12.22 -40.55 -45.85
CA PRO A 75 12.78 -39.24 -45.51
C PRO A 75 11.80 -38.12 -45.87
N PRO A 76 11.63 -37.08 -45.03
CA PRO A 76 10.79 -35.93 -45.35
C PRO A 76 11.20 -35.24 -46.67
N ARG A 77 10.21 -34.67 -47.36
CA ARG A 77 10.40 -33.85 -48.56
C ARG A 77 10.87 -32.46 -48.14
N GLY A 78 12.17 -32.22 -48.30
CA GLY A 78 12.82 -30.99 -47.84
C GLY A 78 12.99 -30.93 -46.32
N LYS A 79 13.90 -30.08 -45.85
CA LYS A 79 14.14 -29.91 -44.41
C LYS A 79 13.06 -29.05 -43.77
N SER A 80 12.96 -29.16 -42.46
CA SER A 80 12.18 -28.22 -41.64
C SER A 80 12.93 -27.97 -40.35
N ARG A 81 13.06 -26.71 -39.96
CA ARG A 81 13.52 -26.34 -38.61
C ARG A 81 12.55 -25.35 -37.99
N ALA A 82 12.40 -25.43 -36.68
CA ALA A 82 11.64 -24.46 -35.90
C ALA A 82 12.41 -24.03 -34.65
N LYS A 83 12.02 -22.89 -34.09
CA LYS A 83 12.53 -22.29 -32.86
C LYS A 83 11.34 -21.77 -32.05
N LEU A 84 11.39 -21.93 -30.73
CA LEU A 84 10.38 -21.41 -29.80
C LEU A 84 11.05 -20.56 -28.72
N LEU A 85 10.52 -19.36 -28.50
CA LEU A 85 10.96 -18.44 -27.45
C LEU A 85 9.75 -17.87 -26.70
N TRP A 86 9.97 -17.25 -25.55
CA TRP A 86 8.92 -16.56 -24.80
C TRP A 86 9.45 -15.39 -23.99
N ASP A 87 8.58 -14.43 -23.68
CA ASP A 87 8.87 -13.35 -22.74
C ASP A 87 7.69 -13.07 -21.80
N ARG A 88 7.62 -11.86 -21.23
CA ARG A 88 6.53 -11.44 -20.33
C ARG A 88 5.19 -11.29 -21.02
N ASP A 89 5.19 -11.03 -22.32
CA ASP A 89 4.06 -10.55 -23.10
C ASP A 89 3.58 -11.62 -24.09
N TYR A 90 4.50 -12.38 -24.70
CA TYR A 90 4.20 -13.32 -25.78
C TYR A 90 4.90 -14.69 -25.66
N LEU A 91 4.29 -15.69 -26.30
CA LEU A 91 4.95 -16.87 -26.86
C LEU A 91 5.34 -16.56 -28.31
N TYR A 92 6.57 -16.89 -28.70
CA TYR A 92 7.11 -16.68 -30.05
C TYR A 92 7.42 -18.01 -30.74
N PHE A 93 7.20 -18.06 -32.05
CA PHE A 93 7.61 -19.16 -32.91
C PHE A 93 8.25 -18.66 -34.20
N PHE A 94 9.26 -19.40 -34.66
CA PHE A 94 9.80 -19.30 -36.01
C PHE A 94 9.86 -20.70 -36.61
N ALA A 95 9.54 -20.85 -37.88
CA ALA A 95 9.73 -22.08 -38.64
C ALA A 95 10.21 -21.78 -40.07
N GLU A 96 11.15 -22.57 -40.56
CA GLU A 96 11.64 -22.56 -41.94
C GLU A 96 11.47 -23.96 -42.55
N MET A 97 10.87 -24.01 -43.74
CA MET A 97 10.56 -25.23 -44.48
C MET A 97 11.13 -25.12 -45.90
N ASP A 98 11.82 -26.17 -46.36
CA ASP A 98 12.20 -26.33 -47.77
C ASP A 98 11.01 -26.98 -48.51
N ASP A 99 10.32 -26.21 -49.37
CA ASP A 99 9.25 -26.70 -50.24
C ASP A 99 9.62 -26.40 -51.70
N ALA A 100 9.49 -27.39 -52.58
CA ALA A 100 9.88 -27.28 -53.98
C ALA A 100 8.78 -26.67 -54.87
N ASP A 101 7.58 -26.47 -54.32
CA ASP A 101 6.37 -26.00 -55.00
C ASP A 101 5.44 -25.39 -53.93
N LEU A 102 5.35 -24.07 -53.87
CA LEU A 102 4.64 -23.34 -52.83
C LEU A 102 3.15 -23.19 -53.17
N PHE A 103 2.28 -23.84 -52.39
CA PHE A 103 0.84 -23.82 -52.57
C PHE A 103 0.09 -23.35 -51.31
N ALA A 104 -0.53 -22.19 -51.40
CA ALA A 104 -1.55 -21.74 -50.46
C ALA A 104 -2.62 -20.85 -51.12
N ASP A 105 -3.80 -21.41 -51.35
CA ASP A 105 -4.97 -20.72 -51.93
C ASP A 105 -6.07 -20.39 -50.89
N VAL A 106 -6.01 -20.99 -49.70
CA VAL A 106 -6.86 -20.61 -48.56
C VAL A 106 -6.38 -19.25 -48.02
N THR A 107 -7.17 -18.20 -48.22
CA THR A 107 -6.87 -16.85 -47.73
C THR A 107 -7.77 -16.37 -46.58
N GLU A 108 -8.82 -17.12 -46.25
CA GLU A 108 -9.77 -16.81 -45.18
C GLU A 108 -9.17 -17.13 -43.79
N HIS A 109 -9.20 -16.17 -42.86
CA HIS A 109 -8.82 -16.42 -41.45
C HIS A 109 -9.69 -17.53 -40.87
N ASP A 110 -9.08 -18.45 -40.14
CA ASP A 110 -9.71 -19.68 -39.63
C ASP A 110 -10.25 -20.65 -40.70
N GLY A 111 -9.93 -20.39 -41.97
CA GLY A 111 -10.18 -21.32 -43.07
C GLY A 111 -9.36 -22.62 -42.96
N PRO A 112 -9.56 -23.57 -43.89
CA PRO A 112 -8.95 -24.88 -43.81
C PRO A 112 -7.49 -24.91 -44.25
N VAL A 113 -6.63 -24.13 -43.59
CA VAL A 113 -5.20 -23.93 -43.94
C VAL A 113 -4.38 -25.22 -44.04
N TRP A 114 -4.83 -26.32 -43.42
CA TRP A 114 -4.17 -27.63 -43.52
C TRP A 114 -4.28 -28.28 -44.91
N GLN A 115 -5.11 -27.73 -45.82
CA GLN A 115 -5.22 -28.16 -47.23
C GLN A 115 -4.15 -27.52 -48.13
N ASN A 116 -3.22 -26.75 -47.54
CA ASN A 116 -2.14 -26.03 -48.19
C ASN A 116 -0.80 -26.36 -47.53
N ASP A 117 0.30 -25.82 -48.07
CA ASP A 117 1.56 -25.77 -47.35
C ASP A 117 1.40 -24.93 -46.09
N ALA A 118 1.52 -25.60 -44.94
CA ALA A 118 1.17 -25.03 -43.65
C ALA A 118 2.06 -25.54 -42.52
N PHE A 119 2.33 -24.65 -41.58
CA PHE A 119 2.98 -24.93 -40.31
C PHE A 119 1.95 -24.81 -39.18
N GLY A 120 1.96 -25.76 -38.24
CA GLY A 120 1.06 -25.77 -37.08
C GLY A 120 1.82 -25.92 -35.77
N LEU A 121 1.52 -25.04 -34.81
CA LEU A 121 1.92 -25.11 -33.41
C LEU A 121 0.70 -25.54 -32.58
N PHE A 122 0.77 -26.72 -31.97
CA PHE A 122 -0.22 -27.20 -31.02
C PHE A 122 0.36 -27.20 -29.62
N VAL A 123 -0.34 -26.63 -28.65
CA VAL A 123 0.10 -26.58 -27.24
C VAL A 123 -1.02 -26.94 -26.27
N ARG A 124 -0.71 -27.78 -25.29
CA ARG A 124 -1.58 -28.26 -24.23
C ARG A 124 -0.95 -27.89 -22.88
N PRO A 125 -1.43 -26.82 -22.21
CA PRO A 125 -0.76 -26.25 -21.04
C PRO A 125 -0.68 -27.14 -19.79
N ALA A 126 -1.49 -28.21 -19.69
CA ALA A 126 -1.37 -29.18 -18.61
C ALA A 126 -1.67 -30.60 -19.08
N ALA A 127 -0.81 -31.54 -18.69
CA ALA A 127 -0.88 -32.94 -19.14
C ALA A 127 -2.07 -33.71 -18.55
N ASP A 128 -2.57 -33.30 -17.38
CA ASP A 128 -3.77 -33.85 -16.73
C ASP A 128 -5.08 -33.19 -17.20
N ARG A 129 -5.01 -32.07 -17.92
CA ARG A 129 -6.20 -31.31 -18.37
C ARG A 129 -6.49 -31.47 -19.86
N PRO A 130 -7.77 -31.44 -20.27
CA PRO A 130 -8.15 -31.79 -21.65
C PRO A 130 -8.00 -30.62 -22.64
N GLY A 131 -7.83 -29.39 -22.17
CA GLY A 131 -7.78 -28.20 -23.02
C GLY A 131 -6.43 -28.00 -23.72
N TYR A 132 -6.49 -27.62 -25.00
CA TYR A 132 -5.33 -27.35 -25.84
C TYR A 132 -5.63 -26.28 -26.90
N PHE A 133 -4.58 -25.75 -27.50
CA PHE A 133 -4.64 -24.72 -28.52
C PHE A 133 -4.01 -25.21 -29.83
N GLU A 134 -4.49 -24.66 -30.93
CA GLU A 134 -3.93 -24.76 -32.27
C GLU A 134 -3.65 -23.34 -32.77
N PHE A 135 -2.47 -23.16 -33.35
CA PHE A 135 -2.08 -21.97 -34.12
C PHE A 135 -1.42 -22.45 -35.41
N ALA A 136 -2.10 -22.31 -36.55
CA ALA A 136 -1.59 -22.74 -37.84
C ALA A 136 -1.50 -21.56 -38.82
N VAL A 137 -0.49 -21.59 -39.67
CA VAL A 137 -0.21 -20.55 -40.68
C VAL A 137 0.15 -21.23 -41.99
N ASN A 138 -0.40 -20.79 -43.12
CA ASN A 138 0.01 -21.26 -44.46
C ASN A 138 1.00 -20.31 -45.15
N ALA A 139 1.53 -20.73 -46.29
CA ALA A 139 2.44 -19.91 -47.10
C ALA A 139 1.83 -18.59 -47.63
N ALA A 140 0.50 -18.39 -47.56
CA ALA A 140 -0.16 -17.12 -47.85
C ALA A 140 -0.19 -16.14 -46.65
N ASN A 141 0.40 -16.52 -45.50
CA ASN A 141 0.29 -15.85 -44.20
C ASN A 141 -1.15 -15.82 -43.64
N THR A 142 -1.98 -16.79 -44.02
CA THR A 142 -3.32 -16.96 -43.46
C THR A 142 -3.25 -17.77 -42.18
N VAL A 143 -3.82 -17.21 -41.10
CA VAL A 143 -3.80 -17.77 -39.75
C VAL A 143 -5.11 -18.53 -39.47
N ARG A 144 -4.99 -19.62 -38.73
CA ARG A 144 -6.07 -20.32 -38.03
C ARG A 144 -5.68 -20.41 -36.57
N ASP A 145 -6.55 -19.97 -35.66
CA ASP A 145 -6.32 -20.10 -34.22
C ASP A 145 -7.55 -20.57 -33.44
N ALA A 146 -7.31 -21.51 -32.53
CA ALA A 146 -8.40 -22.19 -31.83
C ALA A 146 -8.00 -22.62 -30.41
N PHE A 147 -8.97 -22.54 -29.49
CA PHE A 147 -8.88 -23.18 -28.18
C PHE A 147 -9.93 -24.26 -28.09
N TYR A 148 -9.50 -25.49 -27.88
CA TYR A 148 -10.38 -26.64 -27.70
C TYR A 148 -10.45 -26.98 -26.20
N PRO A 149 -11.60 -26.82 -25.52
CA PRO A 149 -11.72 -27.13 -24.09
C PRO A 149 -11.52 -28.62 -23.77
N LYS A 150 -11.76 -29.48 -24.76
CA LYS A 150 -11.49 -30.92 -24.79
C LYS A 150 -11.29 -31.33 -26.24
N ARG A 151 -10.69 -32.51 -26.47
CA ARG A 151 -10.72 -33.13 -27.81
C ARG A 151 -12.12 -33.62 -28.12
N ASP A 152 -12.75 -32.99 -29.10
CA ASP A 152 -14.09 -33.33 -29.60
C ASP A 152 -14.11 -33.03 -31.10
N LEU A 153 -13.96 -34.07 -31.94
CA LEU A 153 -13.71 -33.90 -33.38
C LEU A 153 -14.94 -33.36 -34.12
N ASP A 154 -16.15 -33.74 -33.68
CA ASP A 154 -17.42 -33.31 -34.27
C ASP A 154 -17.72 -31.83 -34.01
N ALA A 155 -17.02 -31.22 -33.04
CA ALA A 155 -17.17 -29.82 -32.64
C ALA A 155 -16.04 -28.90 -33.14
N ILE A 156 -15.03 -29.39 -33.87
CA ILE A 156 -13.86 -28.60 -34.29
C ILE A 156 -14.28 -27.32 -35.03
N ASP A 157 -15.10 -27.44 -36.08
CA ASP A 157 -15.54 -26.31 -36.92
C ASP A 157 -16.44 -25.29 -36.19
N GLN A 158 -17.06 -25.72 -35.09
CA GLN A 158 -17.80 -24.83 -34.20
C GLN A 158 -16.83 -24.11 -33.26
N GLN A 159 -15.89 -24.84 -32.67
CA GLN A 159 -15.01 -24.37 -31.61
C GLN A 159 -13.96 -23.36 -32.08
N ILE A 160 -13.54 -23.43 -33.36
CA ILE A 160 -12.68 -22.42 -33.99
C ILE A 160 -13.36 -21.04 -34.00
N LYS A 161 -14.70 -21.01 -34.15
CA LYS A 161 -15.50 -19.77 -34.16
C LYS A 161 -15.79 -19.24 -32.74
N VAL A 162 -15.24 -19.86 -31.70
CA VAL A 162 -15.51 -19.53 -30.29
C VAL A 162 -14.39 -18.70 -29.68
N GLY A 163 -14.64 -17.39 -29.64
CA GLY A 163 -13.73 -16.40 -29.10
C GLY A 163 -12.93 -15.70 -30.21
N GLU A 164 -11.75 -15.22 -29.84
CA GLU A 164 -10.82 -14.51 -30.70
C GLU A 164 -9.43 -14.66 -30.08
N PHE A 165 -8.43 -14.50 -30.93
CA PHE A 165 -7.02 -14.43 -30.56
C PHE A 165 -6.42 -13.16 -31.16
N ARG A 166 -5.17 -12.90 -30.80
CA ARG A 166 -4.33 -11.79 -31.27
C ARG A 166 -2.95 -12.32 -31.66
N ALA A 167 -2.91 -13.50 -32.26
CA ALA A 167 -1.71 -14.01 -32.90
C ALA A 167 -1.32 -13.07 -34.05
N GLU A 168 -0.05 -12.71 -34.14
CA GLU A 168 0.51 -11.89 -35.21
C GLU A 168 1.60 -12.69 -35.93
N THR A 169 1.54 -12.77 -37.26
CA THR A 169 2.45 -13.60 -38.06
C THR A 169 2.96 -12.89 -39.30
N LYS A 170 4.16 -13.28 -39.73
CA LYS A 170 4.78 -12.83 -40.96
C LYS A 170 5.41 -14.02 -41.70
N VAL A 171 5.07 -14.17 -42.98
CA VAL A 171 5.68 -15.15 -43.88
C VAL A 171 6.68 -14.47 -44.82
N LYS A 172 7.77 -15.18 -45.09
CA LYS A 172 8.82 -14.83 -46.06
C LYS A 172 8.98 -15.99 -47.04
N LEU A 173 8.76 -15.73 -48.33
CA LEU A 173 8.84 -16.73 -49.39
C LEU A 173 10.22 -16.73 -50.06
N ARG A 174 10.73 -17.92 -50.38
CA ARG A 174 11.92 -18.14 -51.22
C ARG A 174 11.48 -18.81 -52.52
N GLY A 175 10.56 -18.17 -53.23
CA GLY A 175 9.85 -18.76 -54.37
C GLY A 175 8.67 -17.91 -54.85
N THR A 176 7.78 -18.48 -55.66
CA THR A 176 6.56 -17.82 -56.16
C THR A 176 5.28 -18.59 -55.82
N LEU A 177 4.52 -18.06 -54.86
CA LEU A 177 3.30 -18.67 -54.35
C LEU A 177 2.28 -19.00 -55.44
N ASN A 178 1.72 -20.21 -55.37
CA ASN A 178 0.70 -20.78 -56.26
C ASN A 178 1.12 -20.96 -57.73
N LYS A 179 2.39 -20.76 -58.07
CA LYS A 179 2.89 -20.97 -59.44
C LYS A 179 3.39 -22.41 -59.62
N ARG A 180 2.45 -23.36 -59.63
CA ARG A 180 2.69 -24.81 -59.64
C ARG A 180 3.50 -25.37 -60.83
N ASP A 181 4.09 -24.55 -61.69
CA ASP A 181 4.85 -24.93 -62.90
C ASP A 181 6.35 -24.58 -62.83
N ASP A 182 6.85 -23.95 -61.75
CA ASP A 182 8.28 -23.77 -61.52
C ASP A 182 8.81 -24.56 -60.30
N THR A 183 9.84 -24.05 -59.63
CA THR A 183 10.51 -24.76 -58.54
C THR A 183 11.03 -23.78 -57.51
N ASP A 184 10.52 -23.91 -56.30
CA ASP A 184 10.78 -23.02 -55.17
C ASP A 184 11.90 -23.54 -54.26
N GLN A 185 12.30 -22.72 -53.29
CA GLN A 185 13.25 -23.04 -52.21
C GLN A 185 12.58 -23.00 -50.82
N GLY A 186 11.25 -23.00 -50.80
CA GLY A 186 10.43 -22.99 -49.59
C GLY A 186 10.12 -21.61 -49.02
N TRP A 187 9.80 -21.60 -47.73
CA TRP A 187 9.32 -20.42 -47.01
C TRP A 187 9.74 -20.46 -45.54
N SER A 188 9.49 -19.36 -44.84
CA SER A 188 9.55 -19.28 -43.38
C SER A 188 8.38 -18.48 -42.85
N VAL A 189 7.99 -18.78 -41.61
CA VAL A 189 6.99 -18.06 -40.84
C VAL A 189 7.56 -17.69 -39.48
N GLU A 190 7.31 -16.47 -39.07
CA GLU A 190 7.59 -15.97 -37.72
C GLU A 190 6.30 -15.44 -37.11
N GLY A 191 6.08 -15.66 -35.82
CA GLY A 191 4.88 -15.17 -35.15
C GLY A 191 5.00 -15.06 -33.64
N ARG A 192 4.06 -14.31 -33.06
CA ARG A 192 3.90 -14.12 -31.61
C ARG A 192 2.44 -14.23 -31.19
N ILE A 193 2.20 -14.74 -29.99
CA ILE A 193 0.86 -14.97 -29.42
C ILE A 193 0.84 -14.40 -27.99
N PRO A 194 -0.03 -13.44 -27.66
CA PRO A 194 -0.02 -12.80 -26.35
C PRO A 194 -0.57 -13.72 -25.25
N TRP A 195 0.03 -13.66 -24.06
CA TRP A 195 -0.32 -14.55 -22.95
C TRP A 195 -1.78 -14.44 -22.44
N ALA A 196 -2.47 -13.34 -22.75
CA ALA A 196 -3.89 -13.19 -22.46
C ALA A 196 -4.77 -14.19 -23.24
N ASP A 197 -4.36 -14.61 -24.44
CA ASP A 197 -5.15 -15.54 -25.26
C ASP A 197 -5.18 -16.96 -24.67
N PHE A 198 -4.13 -17.30 -23.92
CA PHE A 198 -3.99 -18.54 -23.16
C PHE A 198 -4.75 -18.55 -21.82
N LEU A 199 -5.39 -17.44 -21.41
CA LEU A 199 -6.12 -17.34 -20.12
C LEU A 199 -7.13 -18.47 -19.92
N ARG A 200 -7.79 -18.91 -21.00
CA ARG A 200 -8.72 -20.04 -21.02
C ARG A 200 -8.16 -21.33 -20.40
N ALA A 201 -6.83 -21.52 -20.41
CA ALA A 201 -6.10 -22.57 -19.70
C ALA A 201 -4.96 -22.02 -18.82
N GLY A 202 -5.25 -20.96 -18.07
CA GLY A 202 -4.36 -20.44 -17.01
C GLY A 202 -3.30 -19.44 -17.48
N GLY A 203 -3.20 -19.15 -18.77
CA GLY A 203 -2.31 -18.10 -19.27
C GLY A 203 -0.83 -18.45 -19.19
N ARG A 204 0.01 -17.44 -18.96
CA ARG A 204 1.48 -17.52 -18.98
C ARG A 204 2.03 -18.68 -18.11
N PRO A 205 3.07 -19.42 -18.57
CA PRO A 205 3.78 -20.37 -17.74
C PRO A 205 4.73 -19.69 -16.74
N ASN A 206 5.07 -20.40 -15.66
CA ASN A 206 6.20 -20.04 -14.82
C ASN A 206 7.53 -20.61 -15.38
N PRO A 207 8.68 -20.00 -15.08
CA PRO A 207 9.98 -20.62 -15.33
C PRO A 207 10.08 -22.02 -14.73
N GLY A 208 10.53 -22.98 -15.54
CA GLY A 208 10.62 -24.41 -15.20
C GLY A 208 9.32 -25.20 -15.41
N GLU A 209 8.22 -24.57 -15.78
CA GLU A 209 6.96 -25.26 -16.06
C GLU A 209 7.05 -26.08 -17.35
N GLN A 210 6.42 -27.26 -17.37
CA GLN A 210 6.39 -28.15 -18.53
C GLN A 210 4.99 -28.23 -19.13
N TRP A 211 4.88 -27.91 -20.42
CA TRP A 211 3.66 -28.10 -21.22
C TRP A 211 3.84 -29.27 -22.19
N ARG A 212 2.74 -29.66 -22.83
CA ARG A 212 2.74 -30.63 -23.93
C ARG A 212 2.60 -29.88 -25.26
N PHE A 213 3.34 -30.27 -26.29
CA PHE A 213 3.26 -29.62 -27.60
C PHE A 213 3.48 -30.58 -28.77
N ALA A 214 3.08 -30.12 -29.96
CA ALA A 214 3.45 -30.71 -31.24
C ALA A 214 3.72 -29.57 -32.24
N LEU A 215 4.76 -29.71 -33.05
CA LEU A 215 4.90 -28.95 -34.29
C LEU A 215 4.48 -29.85 -35.45
N CYS A 216 3.79 -29.29 -36.42
CA CYS A 216 3.20 -29.99 -37.55
C CYS A 216 3.52 -29.25 -38.84
N ARG A 217 3.72 -29.99 -39.94
CA ARG A 217 3.88 -29.44 -41.29
C ARG A 217 3.02 -30.23 -42.27
N CYS A 218 2.32 -29.50 -43.14
CA CYS A 218 1.73 -30.02 -44.37
C CYS A 218 2.61 -29.57 -45.54
N ASN A 219 2.95 -30.49 -46.45
CA ASN A 219 3.59 -30.22 -47.75
C ASN A 219 2.72 -30.78 -48.89
N TYR A 220 2.45 -29.97 -49.89
CA TYR A 220 1.52 -30.20 -50.99
C TYR A 220 2.18 -30.17 -52.39
N ASP A 221 3.40 -30.70 -52.51
CA ASP A 221 4.11 -30.93 -53.78
C ASP A 221 3.19 -31.43 -54.93
N LYS A 222 3.22 -30.77 -56.08
CA LYS A 222 2.43 -31.13 -57.26
C LYS A 222 2.64 -32.57 -57.70
N GLY A 223 1.53 -33.28 -57.90
CA GLY A 223 1.53 -34.67 -58.38
C GLY A 223 1.98 -35.70 -57.34
N LYS A 224 2.09 -35.32 -56.07
CA LYS A 224 2.37 -36.23 -54.95
C LYS A 224 1.20 -36.22 -53.96
N ASP A 225 1.07 -37.30 -53.19
CA ASP A 225 0.18 -37.31 -52.03
C ASP A 225 0.70 -36.32 -50.96
N PRO A 226 -0.18 -35.62 -50.22
CA PRO A 226 0.21 -34.67 -49.19
C PRO A 226 1.11 -35.32 -48.13
N GLU A 227 2.24 -34.70 -47.84
CA GLU A 227 3.11 -35.15 -46.76
C GLU A 227 2.79 -34.40 -45.49
N LEU A 228 2.47 -35.16 -44.44
CA LEU A 228 2.20 -34.65 -43.11
C LEU A 228 3.33 -35.08 -42.21
N THR A 229 4.06 -34.14 -41.61
CA THR A 229 5.14 -34.43 -40.65
C THR A 229 4.88 -33.74 -39.31
N THR A 230 5.43 -34.32 -38.24
CA THR A 230 5.33 -33.76 -36.89
C THR A 230 6.54 -34.11 -36.03
N THR A 231 6.76 -33.31 -34.98
CA THR A 231 7.73 -33.58 -33.90
C THR A 231 7.13 -34.42 -32.77
N ALA A 232 5.79 -34.59 -32.72
CA ALA A 232 5.14 -35.40 -31.70
C ALA A 232 5.43 -36.91 -31.90
N PRO A 233 5.80 -37.67 -30.86
CA PRO A 233 6.13 -39.11 -30.94
C PRO A 233 4.91 -40.04 -31.13
N ILE A 234 3.98 -39.68 -32.03
CA ILE A 234 2.78 -40.45 -32.39
C ILE A 234 3.19 -41.81 -32.98
N ARG A 235 2.96 -42.89 -32.22
CA ARG A 235 3.34 -44.26 -32.62
C ARG A 235 2.35 -44.93 -33.55
N GLU A 236 1.08 -44.53 -33.47
CA GLU A 236 -0.03 -45.06 -34.27
C GLU A 236 -1.06 -43.94 -34.47
N LYS A 237 -1.67 -43.87 -35.65
CA LYS A 237 -2.76 -42.92 -35.93
C LYS A 237 -4.07 -43.47 -35.37
N GLY A 238 -4.39 -43.13 -34.11
CA GLY A 238 -5.67 -43.45 -33.50
C GLY A 238 -6.84 -42.59 -34.00
N LEU A 239 -6.55 -41.51 -34.73
CA LEU A 239 -7.52 -40.57 -35.31
C LEU A 239 -7.22 -40.30 -36.79
N SER A 240 -8.24 -39.96 -37.57
CA SER A 240 -8.07 -39.39 -38.92
C SER A 240 -7.35 -38.03 -38.85
N ALA A 241 -7.80 -37.15 -37.96
CA ALA A 241 -7.18 -35.87 -37.63
C ALA A 241 -6.07 -36.04 -36.55
N PHE A 242 -5.07 -36.88 -36.82
CA PHE A 242 -4.07 -37.32 -35.84
C PHE A 242 -3.19 -36.20 -35.23
N PHE A 243 -3.11 -35.01 -35.83
CA PHE A 243 -2.49 -33.85 -35.17
C PHE A 243 -3.21 -33.44 -33.87
N HIS A 244 -4.49 -33.79 -33.70
CA HIS A 244 -5.25 -33.61 -32.46
C HIS A 244 -5.08 -34.80 -31.48
N GLN A 245 -4.10 -35.68 -31.66
CA GLN A 245 -3.79 -36.79 -30.74
C GLN A 245 -2.96 -36.30 -29.52
N ILE A 246 -3.60 -35.47 -28.69
CA ILE A 246 -3.00 -34.69 -27.60
C ILE A 246 -2.34 -35.49 -26.46
N GLU A 247 -2.49 -36.81 -26.45
CA GLU A 247 -1.84 -37.72 -25.47
C GLU A 247 -0.38 -37.99 -25.83
N ASP A 248 -0.04 -38.01 -27.12
CA ASP A 248 1.31 -38.29 -27.63
C ASP A 248 2.18 -37.03 -27.78
N TYR A 249 1.68 -35.86 -27.38
CA TYR A 249 2.43 -34.60 -27.47
C TYR A 249 3.73 -34.64 -26.66
N ALA A 250 4.80 -34.14 -27.26
CA ALA A 250 6.12 -34.04 -26.63
C ALA A 250 6.09 -33.07 -25.43
N ALA A 251 7.02 -33.21 -24.49
CA ALA A 251 7.15 -32.27 -23.38
C ALA A 251 8.07 -31.10 -23.77
N ILE A 252 7.65 -29.87 -23.45
CA ILE A 252 8.47 -28.66 -23.60
C ILE A 252 8.57 -27.92 -22.27
N THR A 253 9.78 -27.53 -21.88
CA THR A 253 10.06 -26.79 -20.64
C THR A 253 10.22 -25.30 -20.93
N PHE A 254 9.53 -24.44 -20.19
CA PHE A 254 9.67 -22.99 -20.28
C PHE A 254 10.87 -22.51 -19.47
N VAL A 255 12.00 -22.28 -20.12
CA VAL A 255 13.24 -21.79 -19.49
C VAL A 255 13.13 -20.28 -19.32
N GLY A 256 13.14 -19.81 -18.07
CA GLY A 256 13.06 -18.38 -17.74
C GLY A 256 14.35 -17.59 -18.01
N PRO A 257 14.39 -16.30 -17.63
CA PRO A 257 15.52 -15.41 -17.90
C PRO A 257 16.83 -15.88 -17.24
N SER A 258 17.95 -15.60 -17.89
CA SER A 258 19.26 -16.15 -17.52
C SER A 258 19.80 -15.66 -16.16
N ALA A 259 20.33 -16.59 -15.36
CA ALA A 259 21.04 -16.29 -14.12
C ALA A 259 22.27 -15.35 -14.31
N LYS A 260 22.81 -15.23 -15.53
CA LYS A 260 23.88 -14.25 -15.84
C LYS A 260 23.44 -12.79 -15.66
N ARG A 261 22.13 -12.51 -15.54
CA ARG A 261 21.56 -11.18 -15.22
C ARG A 261 21.30 -10.96 -13.72
N GLN A 262 21.64 -11.90 -12.82
CA GLN A 262 21.46 -11.71 -11.37
C GLN A 262 22.46 -10.69 -10.79
N ALA A 263 22.11 -9.41 -10.86
CA ALA A 263 22.87 -8.32 -10.25
C ALA A 263 22.94 -8.41 -8.71
N VAL A 264 21.89 -8.98 -8.10
CA VAL A 264 21.78 -9.19 -6.65
C VAL A 264 21.80 -10.68 -6.35
N THR A 265 22.81 -11.14 -5.60
CA THR A 265 22.80 -12.48 -5.01
C THR A 265 22.04 -12.45 -3.69
N ARG A 266 20.98 -13.25 -3.56
CA ARG A 266 20.20 -13.30 -2.32
C ARG A 266 20.99 -14.00 -1.21
N GLN A 267 21.39 -13.23 -0.19
CA GLN A 267 22.03 -13.74 1.02
C GLN A 267 21.25 -13.30 2.26
N ALA A 268 20.92 -14.26 3.13
CA ALA A 268 20.16 -14.00 4.35
C ALA A 268 20.96 -13.14 5.36
N VAL A 269 20.35 -12.07 5.87
CA VAL A 269 20.92 -11.26 6.96
C VAL A 269 20.51 -11.87 8.30
N THR A 270 21.24 -12.90 8.73
CA THR A 270 21.01 -13.59 10.01
C THR A 270 21.62 -12.88 11.22
N THR A 271 22.45 -11.86 10.99
CA THR A 271 23.22 -11.15 12.02
C THR A 271 22.54 -9.89 12.57
N SER A 272 21.41 -9.45 11.99
CA SER A 272 20.76 -8.19 12.40
C SER A 272 20.28 -8.23 13.86
N THR A 273 20.72 -7.25 14.65
CA THR A 273 20.30 -7.05 16.05
C THR A 273 19.27 -5.92 16.22
N VAL A 274 18.88 -5.24 15.12
CA VAL A 274 18.00 -4.06 15.10
C VAL A 274 16.52 -4.45 15.32
N VAL A 275 16.25 -5.08 16.46
CA VAL A 275 14.95 -5.61 16.88
C VAL A 275 14.74 -5.31 18.37
N GLY A 276 13.53 -4.92 18.75
CA GLY A 276 13.17 -4.47 20.09
C GLY A 276 13.22 -2.94 20.22
N SER A 277 13.49 -2.46 21.43
CA SER A 277 13.60 -1.04 21.76
C SER A 277 14.92 -0.76 22.49
N PRO A 278 15.61 0.37 22.24
CA PRO A 278 16.72 0.84 23.07
C PRO A 278 16.25 1.47 24.39
N ASP A 279 14.99 1.86 24.46
CA ASP A 279 14.39 2.57 25.59
C ASP A 279 13.74 1.53 26.54
N PRO A 280 13.75 1.77 27.87
CA PRO A 280 13.21 0.81 28.85
C PRO A 280 11.73 0.52 28.58
N PRO A 281 11.23 -0.68 28.92
CA PRO A 281 9.83 -1.01 28.71
C PRO A 281 8.93 -0.08 29.55
N PRO A 282 7.75 0.32 29.04
CA PRO A 282 6.81 1.15 29.81
C PRO A 282 6.43 0.50 31.15
N PRO A 283 6.05 1.28 32.17
CA PRO A 283 5.75 0.77 33.51
C PRO A 283 4.54 -0.19 33.56
N TYR A 284 3.66 -0.15 32.56
CA TYR A 284 2.55 -1.07 32.39
C TYR A 284 2.51 -1.66 30.97
N ARG A 285 1.89 -2.83 30.86
CA ARG A 285 1.49 -3.44 29.59
C ARG A 285 -0.02 -3.66 29.56
N VAL A 286 -0.59 -3.79 28.37
CA VAL A 286 -2.02 -4.13 28.22
C VAL A 286 -2.25 -5.63 28.38
N LYS A 287 -3.41 -5.97 28.93
CA LYS A 287 -3.90 -7.33 29.16
C LYS A 287 -5.34 -7.42 28.69
N ARG A 288 -5.69 -8.42 27.85
CA ARG A 288 -7.10 -8.67 27.50
C ARG A 288 -7.84 -9.14 28.77
N LEU A 289 -8.93 -8.47 29.12
CA LEU A 289 -9.65 -8.71 30.37
C LEU A 289 -10.69 -9.84 30.25
N TYR A 290 -11.27 -10.01 29.06
CA TYR A 290 -12.24 -11.05 28.71
C TYR A 290 -11.65 -11.85 27.53
N PRO A 291 -10.97 -12.99 27.76
CA PRO A 291 -10.22 -13.69 26.72
C PRO A 291 -11.06 -14.15 25.51
N ASP A 292 -12.25 -14.69 25.77
CA ASP A 292 -13.14 -15.31 24.77
C ASP A 292 -14.17 -14.33 24.18
N TYR A 293 -14.16 -13.06 24.62
CA TYR A 293 -14.97 -11.98 24.05
C TYR A 293 -14.17 -11.20 23.00
N SER A 294 -14.67 -11.22 21.76
CA SER A 294 -14.06 -10.59 20.59
C SER A 294 -15.06 -9.69 19.86
N PRO A 295 -15.40 -8.52 20.41
CA PRO A 295 -16.25 -7.54 19.74
C PRO A 295 -15.61 -7.07 18.44
N ARG A 296 -16.45 -6.67 17.48
CA ARG A 296 -16.01 -5.93 16.30
C ARG A 296 -16.01 -4.45 16.62
N TYR A 297 -14.88 -3.79 16.38
CA TYR A 297 -14.73 -2.33 16.43
C TYR A 297 -15.41 -1.67 17.66
N PRO A 298 -15.09 -2.09 18.91
CA PRO A 298 -15.67 -1.49 20.10
C PRO A 298 -15.28 0.00 20.21
N ILE A 299 -16.25 0.84 20.56
CA ILE A 299 -16.10 2.30 20.70
C ILE A 299 -16.03 2.72 22.17
N MET A 300 -16.87 2.11 23.01
CA MET A 300 -17.05 2.44 24.42
C MET A 300 -17.63 1.25 25.16
N ALA A 301 -17.15 0.99 26.38
CA ALA A 301 -17.68 -0.03 27.28
C ALA A 301 -17.79 0.51 28.72
N LYS A 302 -18.95 0.35 29.36
CA LYS A 302 -19.21 0.79 30.74
C LYS A 302 -20.11 -0.22 31.47
N ALA A 303 -19.88 -0.41 32.76
CA ALA A 303 -20.73 -1.25 33.61
C ALA A 303 -22.14 -0.64 33.81
N VAL A 304 -23.16 -1.50 33.83
CA VAL A 304 -24.53 -1.11 34.18
C VAL A 304 -24.66 -1.02 35.71
N PRO A 305 -24.99 0.15 36.29
CA PRO A 305 -24.99 0.36 37.73
C PRO A 305 -25.86 -0.65 38.49
N GLY A 306 -25.32 -1.20 39.58
CA GLY A 306 -26.02 -2.18 40.42
C GLY A 306 -26.10 -3.61 39.84
N THR A 307 -25.40 -3.92 38.75
CA THR A 307 -25.43 -5.25 38.11
C THR A 307 -24.03 -5.76 37.75
N ASN A 308 -23.92 -7.05 37.43
CA ASN A 308 -22.69 -7.63 36.86
C ASN A 308 -22.79 -7.76 35.33
N GLN A 309 -23.07 -6.64 34.64
CA GLN A 309 -23.22 -6.56 33.19
C GLN A 309 -22.46 -5.35 32.65
N LEU A 310 -21.83 -5.49 31.48
CA LEU A 310 -21.35 -4.36 30.69
C LEU A 310 -22.33 -4.06 29.55
N LEU A 311 -22.42 -2.79 29.16
CA LEU A 311 -22.83 -2.42 27.81
C LEU A 311 -21.60 -2.04 26.99
N VAL A 312 -21.60 -2.41 25.71
CA VAL A 312 -20.53 -2.14 24.74
C VAL A 312 -21.13 -1.59 23.46
N ILE A 313 -20.63 -0.45 22.97
CA ILE A 313 -20.93 0.03 21.61
C ILE A 313 -19.97 -0.67 20.63
N THR A 314 -20.50 -1.29 19.58
CA THR A 314 -19.74 -2.00 18.53
C THR A 314 -20.17 -1.56 17.12
N GLU A 315 -19.29 -1.71 16.14
CA GLU A 315 -19.58 -1.50 14.70
C GLU A 315 -19.34 -2.78 13.89
N GLN A 316 -20.08 -2.99 12.81
CA GLN A 316 -19.87 -4.15 11.93
C GLN A 316 -18.68 -3.97 10.97
N HIS A 317 -18.38 -2.72 10.62
CA HIS A 317 -17.24 -2.24 9.86
C HIS A 317 -16.96 -0.78 10.30
N PRO A 318 -15.75 -0.24 10.10
CA PRO A 318 -15.42 1.13 10.49
C PRO A 318 -16.39 2.16 9.91
N TYR A 319 -16.74 3.17 10.70
CA TYR A 319 -17.62 4.28 10.36
C TYR A 319 -19.04 3.84 9.96
N GLY A 320 -19.47 2.68 10.45
CA GLY A 320 -20.79 2.10 10.17
C GLY A 320 -21.88 2.50 11.16
N SER A 321 -23.06 1.92 10.97
CA SER A 321 -24.11 1.93 11.99
C SER A 321 -23.65 1.17 13.23
N THR A 322 -23.83 1.76 14.41
CA THR A 322 -23.48 1.12 15.69
C THR A 322 -24.62 0.32 16.29
N VAL A 323 -24.25 -0.71 17.06
CA VAL A 323 -25.16 -1.40 17.98
C VAL A 323 -24.66 -1.26 19.42
N LEU A 324 -25.58 -1.30 20.38
CA LEU A 324 -25.29 -1.39 21.81
C LEU A 324 -25.60 -2.81 22.27
N GLU A 325 -24.56 -3.54 22.66
CA GLU A 325 -24.60 -4.93 23.11
C GLU A 325 -24.49 -5.00 24.64
N ARG A 326 -25.06 -6.04 25.23
CA ARG A 326 -24.89 -6.42 26.64
C ARG A 326 -24.09 -7.71 26.75
N ILE A 327 -23.13 -7.75 27.67
CA ILE A 327 -22.39 -8.96 28.06
C ILE A 327 -22.34 -9.13 29.58
N PRO A 328 -22.14 -10.36 30.09
CA PRO A 328 -21.73 -10.59 31.47
C PRO A 328 -20.40 -9.90 31.82
N ASP A 329 -20.30 -9.31 33.00
CA ASP A 329 -19.05 -8.69 33.49
C ASP A 329 -18.22 -9.68 34.31
N GLU A 330 -17.75 -10.74 33.66
CA GLU A 330 -16.95 -11.80 34.25
C GLU A 330 -15.92 -12.34 33.25
N PRO A 331 -14.71 -12.77 33.68
CA PRO A 331 -13.65 -13.19 32.75
C PRO A 331 -14.02 -14.36 31.82
N THR A 332 -15.07 -15.11 32.16
CA THR A 332 -15.64 -16.24 31.41
C THR A 332 -16.54 -15.84 30.25
N ALA A 333 -16.88 -14.55 30.12
CA ALA A 333 -17.77 -14.05 29.08
C ALA A 333 -17.20 -14.24 27.66
N LYS A 334 -18.06 -14.69 26.74
CA LYS A 334 -17.73 -15.06 25.36
C LYS A 334 -18.46 -14.16 24.37
N THR A 335 -17.97 -14.13 23.13
CA THR A 335 -18.66 -13.46 22.02
C THR A 335 -20.09 -13.98 21.80
N ALA A 336 -20.36 -15.25 22.12
CA ALA A 336 -21.72 -15.83 22.05
C ALA A 336 -22.68 -15.34 23.15
N ASP A 337 -22.18 -14.75 24.23
CA ASP A 337 -22.99 -14.21 25.33
C ASP A 337 -23.45 -12.76 25.06
N ALA A 338 -22.97 -12.15 23.97
CA ALA A 338 -23.30 -10.80 23.56
C ALA A 338 -24.72 -10.71 22.99
N VAL A 339 -25.56 -9.87 23.62
CA VAL A 339 -26.95 -9.64 23.21
C VAL A 339 -27.11 -8.21 22.72
N LYS A 340 -27.44 -8.02 21.44
CA LYS A 340 -27.83 -6.71 20.88
C LYS A 340 -29.08 -6.20 21.61
N LEU A 341 -28.97 -5.05 22.27
CA LEU A 341 -30.10 -4.38 22.95
C LEU A 341 -30.68 -3.23 22.12
N LEU A 342 -29.84 -2.48 21.42
CA LEU A 342 -30.23 -1.33 20.60
C LEU A 342 -29.42 -1.32 19.31
N GLU A 343 -30.08 -1.01 18.20
CA GLU A 343 -29.45 -0.60 16.95
C GLU A 343 -29.67 0.89 16.79
N THR A 344 -28.63 1.62 16.38
CA THR A 344 -28.67 3.08 16.39
C THR A 344 -29.59 3.57 15.26
N PRO A 345 -30.56 4.46 15.53
CA PRO A 345 -31.53 4.89 14.52
C PRO A 345 -30.87 5.61 13.33
N GLU A 346 -31.61 5.73 12.21
CA GLU A 346 -31.23 6.58 11.07
C GLU A 346 -29.83 6.28 10.50
N LYS A 347 -29.41 5.00 10.52
CA LYS A 347 -28.06 4.52 10.16
C LYS A 347 -26.94 5.22 10.95
N GLY A 348 -27.25 5.65 12.16
CA GLY A 348 -26.38 6.49 12.96
C GLY A 348 -25.25 5.75 13.65
N THR A 349 -24.27 6.54 14.09
CA THR A 349 -23.11 6.11 14.87
C THR A 349 -23.22 6.72 16.27
N ALA A 350 -23.25 5.87 17.29
CA ALA A 350 -23.25 6.21 18.70
C ALA A 350 -21.80 6.27 19.19
N TYR A 351 -21.46 7.34 19.89
CA TYR A 351 -20.08 7.60 20.32
C TYR A 351 -19.87 7.32 21.81
N ASP A 352 -20.90 7.49 22.62
CA ASP A 352 -20.84 7.36 24.07
C ASP A 352 -22.23 7.14 24.69
N PHE A 353 -22.26 6.74 25.96
CA PHE A 353 -23.48 6.65 26.75
C PHE A 353 -23.22 6.86 28.25
N CYS A 354 -24.22 7.32 29.00
CA CYS A 354 -24.16 7.41 30.46
C CYS A 354 -25.50 7.06 31.11
N PHE A 355 -25.44 6.54 32.34
CA PHE A 355 -26.61 6.24 33.15
C PHE A 355 -26.97 7.44 34.03
N HIS A 356 -28.26 7.59 34.36
CA HIS A 356 -28.70 8.60 35.31
C HIS A 356 -28.12 8.35 36.72
N PRO A 357 -27.83 9.37 37.55
CA PRO A 357 -27.40 9.15 38.94
C PRO A 357 -28.42 8.36 39.78
N LYS A 358 -29.69 8.43 39.39
CA LYS A 358 -30.83 7.67 39.96
C LYS A 358 -31.21 6.44 39.13
N PHE A 359 -30.25 5.81 38.43
CA PHE A 359 -30.52 4.67 37.56
C PHE A 359 -31.20 3.49 38.27
N ALA A 360 -30.96 3.33 39.58
CA ALA A 360 -31.63 2.33 40.41
C ALA A 360 -33.16 2.55 40.50
N ASP A 361 -33.62 3.80 40.39
CA ASP A 361 -35.04 4.18 40.53
C ASP A 361 -35.73 4.39 39.18
N ASN A 362 -35.03 5.02 38.21
CA ASN A 362 -35.63 5.44 36.94
C ASN A 362 -35.17 4.65 35.72
N HIS A 363 -34.10 3.86 35.85
CA HIS A 363 -33.49 3.06 34.79
C HIS A 363 -33.16 3.84 33.50
N TYR A 364 -32.88 5.14 33.61
CA TYR A 364 -32.61 5.99 32.44
C TYR A 364 -31.16 5.87 31.96
N LEU A 365 -31.03 5.55 30.67
CA LEU A 365 -29.80 5.50 29.88
C LEU A 365 -29.83 6.65 28.86
N TYR A 366 -28.74 7.40 28.74
CA TYR A 366 -28.57 8.48 27.77
C TYR A 366 -27.51 8.05 26.76
N VAL A 367 -27.84 8.05 25.47
CA VAL A 367 -26.95 7.65 24.37
C VAL A 367 -26.68 8.87 23.49
N GLY A 368 -25.40 9.14 23.22
CA GLY A 368 -24.96 10.20 22.33
C GLY A 368 -24.56 9.67 20.95
N TRP A 369 -25.20 10.17 19.89
CA TRP A 369 -25.06 9.63 18.54
C TRP A 369 -25.26 10.69 17.44
N ASN A 370 -24.81 10.41 16.22
CA ASN A 370 -25.04 11.21 15.01
C ASN A 370 -25.69 10.35 13.91
N GLY A 371 -26.58 10.92 13.10
CA GLY A 371 -27.23 10.21 12.00
C GLY A 371 -27.89 11.14 10.99
N ASP A 372 -28.55 10.56 9.98
CA ASP A 372 -29.22 11.30 8.90
C ASP A 372 -30.28 12.29 9.44
N PHE A 373 -30.28 13.52 8.93
CA PHE A 373 -31.23 14.57 9.36
C PHE A 373 -31.82 15.31 8.16
N ALA A 374 -32.94 14.77 7.65
CA ALA A 374 -33.63 15.33 6.49
C ALA A 374 -34.22 16.74 6.70
N GLY A 375 -34.40 17.17 7.96
CA GLY A 375 -34.89 18.50 8.32
C GLY A 375 -33.81 19.58 8.54
N GLY A 376 -32.53 19.25 8.34
CA GLY A 376 -31.41 20.15 8.62
C GLY A 376 -31.33 21.36 7.68
N LYS A 377 -31.00 22.53 8.24
CA LYS A 377 -30.93 23.80 7.52
C LYS A 377 -29.54 24.10 6.95
N ARG A 378 -28.49 23.55 7.58
CA ARG A 378 -27.06 23.77 7.27
C ARG A 378 -26.33 22.45 7.00
N LYS A 379 -26.65 21.37 7.72
CA LYS A 379 -26.06 20.04 7.55
C LYS A 379 -27.14 18.99 7.26
N LYS A 380 -26.77 17.89 6.61
CA LYS A 380 -27.66 16.74 6.35
C LYS A 380 -27.68 15.71 7.48
N LYS A 381 -26.99 15.99 8.59
CA LYS A 381 -26.88 15.13 9.77
C LYS A 381 -27.04 15.94 11.05
N ALA A 382 -27.47 15.27 12.11
CA ALA A 382 -27.60 15.85 13.44
C ALA A 382 -27.03 14.91 14.50
N CYS A 383 -26.37 15.52 15.49
CA CYS A 383 -26.03 14.88 16.74
C CYS A 383 -27.18 14.99 17.72
N ARG A 384 -27.36 13.94 18.52
CA ARG A 384 -28.45 13.82 19.49
C ARG A 384 -27.98 13.18 20.78
N ILE A 385 -28.51 13.68 21.89
CA ILE A 385 -28.54 12.94 23.16
C ILE A 385 -29.94 12.38 23.31
N THR A 386 -30.10 11.06 23.24
CA THR A 386 -31.39 10.37 23.36
C THR A 386 -31.43 9.57 24.65
N ARG A 387 -32.45 9.83 25.48
CA ARG A 387 -32.72 9.06 26.69
C ARG A 387 -33.64 7.88 26.37
N TYR A 388 -33.26 6.70 26.84
CA TYR A 388 -34.04 5.47 26.87
C TYR A 388 -34.28 5.03 28.31
N THR A 389 -35.34 4.26 28.53
CA THR A 389 -35.59 3.49 29.75
C THR A 389 -35.11 2.06 29.55
N MET A 390 -34.34 1.54 30.50
CA MET A 390 -33.96 0.13 30.54
C MET A 390 -35.01 -0.65 31.35
N ASN A 391 -35.39 -1.82 30.89
CA ASN A 391 -36.31 -2.69 31.62
C ASN A 391 -35.51 -3.49 32.66
N PRO A 392 -35.78 -3.33 33.96
CA PRO A 392 -35.15 -4.13 35.00
C PRO A 392 -35.69 -5.56 34.95
N GLY A 393 -34.80 -6.54 34.87
CA GLY A 393 -35.17 -7.96 34.90
C GLY A 393 -34.02 -8.87 34.48
N PRO A 394 -34.17 -10.20 34.64
CA PRO A 394 -33.35 -11.19 33.97
C PRO A 394 -34.06 -11.70 32.69
N PRO A 395 -33.62 -11.34 31.47
CA PRO A 395 -32.50 -10.46 31.13
C PRO A 395 -32.87 -8.96 31.10
N LEU A 396 -31.86 -8.12 31.33
CA LEU A 396 -31.98 -6.67 31.24
C LEU A 396 -31.97 -6.24 29.77
N THR A 397 -32.92 -5.37 29.41
CA THR A 397 -33.17 -4.93 28.02
C THR A 397 -33.41 -3.42 27.94
N ILE A 398 -33.47 -2.87 26.73
CA ILE A 398 -33.82 -1.46 26.47
C ILE A 398 -35.21 -1.40 25.84
N ASP A 399 -36.12 -0.57 26.37
CA ASP A 399 -37.35 -0.25 25.65
C ASP A 399 -37.03 0.79 24.57
N THR A 400 -36.93 0.35 23.33
CA THR A 400 -36.65 1.23 22.18
C THR A 400 -37.76 2.26 21.92
N LYS A 401 -38.99 2.04 22.42
CA LYS A 401 -40.13 2.97 22.29
C LYS A 401 -40.09 4.10 23.32
N SER A 402 -39.32 3.96 24.39
CA SER A 402 -39.12 5.00 25.41
C SER A 402 -38.23 6.17 24.99
N ALA A 403 -37.68 6.09 23.76
CA ALA A 403 -36.73 7.05 23.19
C ALA A 403 -37.24 8.49 23.27
N LYS A 404 -36.49 9.33 23.99
CA LYS A 404 -36.75 10.77 24.11
C LYS A 404 -35.49 11.55 23.78
N THR A 405 -35.50 12.29 22.68
CA THR A 405 -34.44 13.26 22.36
C THR A 405 -34.41 14.35 23.43
N ILE A 406 -33.26 14.50 24.09
CA ILE A 406 -33.00 15.50 25.12
C ILE A 406 -32.42 16.76 24.48
N LEU A 407 -31.42 16.57 23.62
CA LEU A 407 -30.74 17.62 22.88
C LEU A 407 -30.50 17.16 21.44
N GLU A 408 -30.62 18.06 20.47
CA GLU A 408 -30.34 17.84 19.05
C GLU A 408 -29.63 19.07 18.47
N TRP A 409 -28.59 18.87 17.66
CA TRP A 409 -27.90 19.93 16.93
C TRP A 409 -27.36 19.43 15.60
N GLU A 410 -27.37 20.27 14.58
CA GLU A 410 -26.81 19.95 13.26
C GLU A 410 -25.29 19.82 13.32
N SER A 411 -24.75 18.72 12.81
CA SER A 411 -23.32 18.36 12.88
C SER A 411 -22.98 17.31 11.83
N ASP A 412 -21.93 17.52 11.04
CA ASP A 412 -21.45 16.56 10.02
C ASP A 412 -19.92 16.50 10.07
N GLY A 413 -19.43 15.90 11.17
CA GLY A 413 -18.03 15.90 11.60
C GLY A 413 -17.84 16.64 12.92
N HIS A 414 -16.72 16.38 13.60
CA HIS A 414 -16.40 16.89 14.96
C HIS A 414 -17.61 16.86 15.89
N ASN A 415 -18.24 15.69 15.97
CA ASN A 415 -19.58 15.55 16.49
C ASN A 415 -19.66 15.77 18.02
N GLY A 416 -18.61 15.40 18.76
CA GLY A 416 -18.67 15.27 20.21
C GLY A 416 -19.73 14.25 20.62
N ALA A 417 -20.80 14.73 21.26
CA ALA A 417 -21.90 13.93 21.81
C ALA A 417 -21.49 12.92 22.91
N ALA A 418 -20.28 13.01 23.46
CA ALA A 418 -19.93 12.35 24.72
C ALA A 418 -20.68 13.02 25.89
N ALA A 419 -21.09 12.22 26.88
CA ALA A 419 -21.95 12.68 27.98
C ALA A 419 -21.62 12.02 29.33
N CYS A 420 -21.72 12.79 30.40
CA CYS A 420 -21.62 12.30 31.78
C CYS A 420 -22.48 13.13 32.74
N PHE A 421 -22.85 12.56 33.88
CA PHE A 421 -23.47 13.34 34.96
C PHE A 421 -22.42 13.86 35.93
N GLY A 422 -22.56 15.13 36.34
CA GLY A 422 -21.80 15.71 37.45
C GLY A 422 -22.31 15.23 38.81
N LEU A 423 -21.50 15.40 39.86
CA LEU A 423 -21.95 15.18 41.24
C LEU A 423 -23.00 16.21 41.71
N ASP A 424 -23.22 17.27 40.93
CA ASP A 424 -24.31 18.22 41.06
C ASP A 424 -25.66 17.73 40.49
N GLY A 425 -25.67 16.52 39.90
CA GLY A 425 -26.85 15.91 39.27
C GLY A 425 -27.14 16.42 37.85
N MET A 426 -26.30 17.30 37.29
CA MET A 426 -26.51 17.87 35.97
C MET A 426 -25.90 17.01 34.87
N LEU A 427 -26.52 16.98 33.70
CA LEU A 427 -25.99 16.32 32.52
C LEU A 427 -25.01 17.24 31.80
N TYR A 428 -23.76 16.82 31.68
CA TYR A 428 -22.73 17.48 30.89
C TYR A 428 -22.65 16.82 29.51
N VAL A 429 -22.63 17.63 28.46
CA VAL A 429 -22.61 17.17 27.06
C VAL A 429 -21.51 17.90 26.28
N THR A 430 -20.73 17.16 25.53
CA THR A 430 -19.71 17.72 24.61
C THR A 430 -20.29 17.96 23.23
N THR A 431 -19.88 19.04 22.58
CA THR A 431 -20.18 19.34 21.18
C THR A 431 -18.93 19.90 20.51
N GLY A 432 -18.55 19.39 19.34
CA GLY A 432 -17.47 19.99 18.55
C GLY A 432 -17.99 21.04 17.57
N ASP A 433 -17.11 21.53 16.70
CA ASP A 433 -17.43 22.62 15.76
C ASP A 433 -18.41 22.23 14.62
N GLY A 434 -18.69 20.94 14.43
CA GLY A 434 -19.68 20.45 13.47
C GLY A 434 -19.18 20.27 12.03
N THR A 435 -17.86 20.31 11.83
CA THR A 435 -17.19 20.18 10.52
C THR A 435 -16.36 18.89 10.41
N SER A 436 -16.09 18.40 9.19
CA SER A 436 -15.37 17.13 8.96
C SER A 436 -13.85 17.26 8.74
N ASP A 437 -13.28 18.46 8.87
CA ASP A 437 -11.85 18.69 8.57
C ASP A 437 -11.32 19.87 9.41
N SER A 438 -11.57 21.10 8.97
CA SER A 438 -11.21 22.35 9.65
C SER A 438 -12.48 23.15 9.98
N ASP A 439 -12.43 23.99 11.02
CA ASP A 439 -13.51 24.89 11.45
C ASP A 439 -13.80 25.97 10.40
N MET A 440 -14.48 25.60 9.31
CA MET A 440 -14.87 26.49 8.21
C MET A 440 -16.08 27.37 8.55
N ASP A 441 -16.83 26.99 9.58
CA ASP A 441 -18.03 27.69 10.04
C ASP A 441 -17.73 28.69 11.18
N GLU A 442 -16.45 28.83 11.58
CA GLU A 442 -15.91 29.66 12.68
C GLU A 442 -16.64 29.48 14.02
N MET A 443 -17.00 28.24 14.35
CA MET A 443 -17.84 27.90 15.50
C MET A 443 -17.08 27.93 16.83
N GLY A 444 -15.76 27.73 16.83
CA GLY A 444 -14.97 27.62 18.05
C GLY A 444 -15.15 28.79 19.03
N GLN A 445 -14.98 30.02 18.53
CA GLN A 445 -15.13 31.25 19.31
C GLN A 445 -16.56 31.83 19.30
N ARG A 446 -17.50 31.17 18.61
CA ARG A 446 -18.88 31.60 18.49
C ARG A 446 -19.69 31.23 19.74
N THR A 447 -20.44 32.18 20.29
CA THR A 447 -21.07 32.06 21.61
C THR A 447 -22.57 31.78 21.55
N ASP A 448 -23.27 32.18 20.49
CA ASP A 448 -24.72 32.07 20.28
C ASP A 448 -25.21 30.68 19.82
N MET A 449 -24.33 29.68 19.77
CA MET A 449 -24.63 28.34 19.26
C MET A 449 -24.15 27.23 20.20
N LEU A 450 -24.81 26.07 20.08
CA LEU A 450 -24.50 24.86 20.85
C LEU A 450 -23.24 24.12 20.38
N LEU A 451 -22.63 24.49 19.24
CA LEU A 451 -21.42 23.86 18.68
C LEU A 451 -20.15 24.38 19.35
N ALA A 452 -19.11 23.56 19.44
CA ALA A 452 -17.82 23.86 20.08
C ALA A 452 -17.96 24.25 21.57
N LYS A 453 -18.64 23.40 22.35
CA LYS A 453 -18.99 23.63 23.76
C LYS A 453 -18.80 22.39 24.64
N VAL A 454 -18.64 22.66 25.93
CA VAL A 454 -19.16 21.79 26.99
C VAL A 454 -20.44 22.43 27.50
N LEU A 455 -21.56 21.71 27.43
CA LEU A 455 -22.89 22.13 27.85
C LEU A 455 -23.22 21.52 29.22
N ARG A 456 -24.08 22.17 30.00
CA ARG A 456 -24.59 21.66 31.29
C ARG A 456 -26.09 21.89 31.43
N LEU A 457 -26.85 20.80 31.64
CA LEU A 457 -28.32 20.76 31.54
C LEU A 457 -28.97 20.10 32.79
N ASP A 458 -30.11 20.61 33.25
CA ASP A 458 -30.99 19.92 34.22
C ASP A 458 -32.02 19.08 33.45
N VAL A 459 -31.83 17.76 33.41
CA VAL A 459 -32.75 16.82 32.73
C VAL A 459 -33.85 16.26 33.64
N ASP A 460 -33.75 16.48 34.95
CA ASP A 460 -34.76 16.10 35.94
C ASP A 460 -35.89 17.14 35.99
N ARG A 461 -35.64 18.39 35.55
CA ARG A 461 -36.60 19.49 35.53
C ARG A 461 -36.73 20.14 34.14
N PRO A 462 -37.46 19.53 33.19
CA PRO A 462 -37.72 20.12 31.87
C PRO A 462 -38.47 21.46 31.98
N ALA A 463 -38.12 22.45 31.14
CA ALA A 463 -38.79 23.75 31.07
C ALA A 463 -38.87 24.28 29.63
N ASP A 464 -39.64 25.36 29.41
CA ASP A 464 -39.68 26.12 28.16
C ASP A 464 -39.93 25.29 26.87
N GLY A 465 -40.71 24.21 27.00
CA GLY A 465 -40.99 23.25 25.91
C GLY A 465 -39.82 22.33 25.54
N LYS A 466 -38.66 22.48 26.18
CA LYS A 466 -37.49 21.61 26.02
C LYS A 466 -37.61 20.36 26.89
N ALA A 467 -36.82 19.34 26.56
CA ALA A 467 -36.72 18.10 27.34
C ALA A 467 -35.79 18.22 28.58
N TYR A 468 -35.25 19.41 28.84
CA TYR A 468 -34.36 19.80 29.93
C TYR A 468 -34.66 21.26 30.33
N SER A 469 -34.05 21.77 31.39
CA SER A 469 -33.90 23.21 31.64
C SER A 469 -32.43 23.59 31.81
N VAL A 470 -32.15 24.89 31.77
CA VAL A 470 -30.80 25.42 32.01
C VAL A 470 -30.63 25.72 33.51
N PRO A 471 -29.61 25.18 34.18
CA PRO A 471 -29.32 25.53 35.57
C PRO A 471 -29.07 27.03 35.75
N LYS A 472 -29.69 27.63 36.78
CA LYS A 472 -29.61 29.08 37.06
C LYS A 472 -28.20 29.56 37.43
N ASP A 473 -27.29 28.65 37.74
CA ASP A 473 -25.89 28.90 38.05
C ASP A 473 -24.96 28.68 36.85
N ASN A 474 -25.46 28.34 35.66
CA ASN A 474 -24.62 28.30 34.45
C ASN A 474 -23.98 29.68 34.19
N PRO A 475 -22.70 29.74 33.77
CA PRO A 475 -21.91 30.97 33.74
C PRO A 475 -22.49 32.07 32.85
N PHE A 476 -23.26 31.72 31.83
CA PHE A 476 -23.75 32.66 30.82
C PHE A 476 -25.28 32.82 30.76
N VAL A 477 -26.04 32.27 31.73
CA VAL A 477 -27.53 32.30 31.69
C VAL A 477 -28.12 33.72 31.66
N GLY A 478 -27.41 34.72 32.19
CA GLY A 478 -27.78 36.14 32.13
C GLY A 478 -27.26 36.91 30.92
N ASP A 479 -26.39 36.32 30.09
CA ASP A 479 -25.74 37.00 28.96
C ASP A 479 -26.36 36.57 27.63
N ARG A 480 -27.15 37.47 27.03
CA ARG A 480 -27.84 37.23 25.75
C ARG A 480 -26.90 37.00 24.56
N ARG A 481 -25.59 37.18 24.71
CA ARG A 481 -24.58 36.86 23.68
C ARG A 481 -24.27 35.36 23.61
N PHE A 482 -24.68 34.58 24.61
CA PHE A 482 -24.37 33.16 24.73
C PHE A 482 -25.61 32.27 24.63
N ALA A 483 -25.43 31.06 24.12
CA ALA A 483 -26.35 29.96 24.38
C ALA A 483 -26.31 29.62 25.89
N PRO A 484 -27.42 29.73 26.65
CA PRO A 484 -27.42 29.64 28.11
C PRO A 484 -27.05 28.23 28.63
N GLU A 485 -27.14 27.20 27.79
CA GLU A 485 -26.66 25.84 28.04
C GLU A 485 -25.12 25.76 28.24
N THR A 486 -24.37 26.77 27.80
CA THR A 486 -22.90 26.78 27.79
C THR A 486 -22.30 26.74 29.20
N TRP A 487 -21.47 25.73 29.45
CA TRP A 487 -20.58 25.67 30.62
C TRP A 487 -19.16 26.14 30.30
N ALA A 488 -18.62 25.72 29.16
CA ALA A 488 -17.34 26.18 28.60
C ALA A 488 -17.39 26.15 27.06
N TYR A 489 -16.50 26.87 26.38
CA TYR A 489 -16.47 26.96 24.92
C TYR A 489 -15.04 26.97 24.35
N GLY A 490 -14.90 27.04 23.02
CA GLY A 490 -13.58 27.06 22.37
C GLY A 490 -12.95 25.67 22.24
N VAL A 491 -13.76 24.61 22.11
CA VAL A 491 -13.29 23.24 21.84
C VAL A 491 -13.49 22.83 20.38
N ARG A 492 -12.57 22.02 19.83
CA ARG A 492 -12.61 21.51 18.44
C ARG A 492 -13.49 20.27 18.30
N ASN A 493 -12.94 19.11 18.68
CA ASN A 493 -13.57 17.80 18.58
C ASN A 493 -13.43 17.08 19.94
N PRO A 494 -14.26 17.42 20.93
CA PRO A 494 -14.24 16.81 22.27
C PRO A 494 -14.81 15.38 22.25
N TRP A 495 -13.94 14.36 22.14
CA TRP A 495 -14.33 12.96 21.88
C TRP A 495 -14.79 12.18 23.12
N ARG A 496 -14.26 12.50 24.31
CA ARG A 496 -14.65 11.86 25.58
C ARG A 496 -14.81 12.88 26.69
N ILE A 497 -15.78 12.63 27.57
CA ILE A 497 -16.00 13.36 28.81
C ILE A 497 -16.10 12.39 29.99
N THR A 498 -15.53 12.78 31.12
CA THR A 498 -15.57 12.04 32.39
C THR A 498 -15.89 13.01 33.51
N CYS A 499 -16.73 12.56 34.44
CA CYS A 499 -16.84 13.15 35.77
C CYS A 499 -15.99 12.31 36.74
N ASP A 500 -15.11 12.95 37.50
CA ASP A 500 -14.40 12.34 38.62
C ASP A 500 -15.39 12.03 39.75
N GLU A 501 -15.65 10.75 39.98
CA GLU A 501 -16.62 10.27 40.97
C GLU A 501 -16.34 10.69 42.42
N LYS A 502 -15.10 11.08 42.77
CA LYS A 502 -14.73 11.53 44.12
C LYS A 502 -14.67 13.05 44.24
N THR A 503 -14.25 13.77 43.19
CA THR A 503 -14.03 15.22 43.25
C THR A 503 -15.07 16.06 42.48
N GLY A 504 -15.91 15.44 41.66
CA GLY A 504 -16.91 16.11 40.81
C GLY A 504 -16.32 16.92 39.65
N ARG A 505 -15.01 16.80 39.42
CA ARG A 505 -14.30 17.50 38.35
C ARG A 505 -14.59 16.86 37.00
N ILE A 506 -14.84 17.70 36.00
CA ILE A 506 -15.09 17.27 34.63
C ILE A 506 -13.78 17.28 33.84
N TRP A 507 -13.46 16.18 33.17
CA TRP A 507 -12.35 16.07 32.22
C TRP A 507 -12.88 15.86 30.81
N VAL A 508 -12.28 16.54 29.82
CA VAL A 508 -12.58 16.37 28.39
C VAL A 508 -11.30 16.11 27.61
N GLY A 509 -11.28 15.03 26.83
CA GLY A 509 -10.27 14.80 25.78
C GLY A 509 -10.73 15.42 24.47
N GLN A 510 -9.83 16.13 23.78
CA GLN A 510 -10.10 16.83 22.53
C GLN A 510 -9.07 16.45 21.45
N ASN A 511 -9.56 16.12 20.26
CA ASN A 511 -8.70 15.95 19.09
C ASN A 511 -8.22 17.29 18.51
N GLY A 512 -6.91 17.41 18.35
CA GLY A 512 -6.23 18.46 17.60
C GLY A 512 -6.54 18.47 16.11
N GLN A 513 -6.02 19.48 15.40
CA GLN A 513 -6.06 19.62 13.94
C GLN A 513 -4.68 19.35 13.33
N ASP A 514 -3.71 20.21 13.63
CA ASP A 514 -2.50 20.43 12.87
C ASP A 514 -1.26 19.87 13.57
N LEU A 515 -1.01 20.32 14.81
CA LEU A 515 0.26 20.11 15.50
C LEU A 515 0.12 19.67 16.96
N TRP A 516 -1.04 19.88 17.60
CA TRP A 516 -1.20 19.64 19.03
C TRP A 516 -2.52 18.96 19.38
N GLU A 517 -2.45 17.94 20.24
CA GLU A 517 -3.56 17.27 20.91
C GLU A 517 -3.76 17.83 22.33
N GLN A 518 -4.99 17.84 22.88
CA GLN A 518 -5.27 18.44 24.20
C GLN A 518 -6.23 17.64 25.07
N ALA A 519 -6.06 17.74 26.38
CA ALA A 519 -7.12 17.44 27.35
C ALA A 519 -7.26 18.55 28.40
N TYR A 520 -8.49 18.76 28.84
CA TYR A 520 -8.90 19.85 29.73
C TYR A 520 -9.54 19.31 31.00
N LEU A 521 -9.05 19.79 32.15
CA LEU A 521 -9.82 19.84 33.38
C LEU A 521 -10.77 21.03 33.27
N VAL A 522 -12.07 20.77 33.08
CA VAL A 522 -13.01 21.77 32.57
C VAL A 522 -13.42 22.78 33.64
N GLU A 523 -13.00 24.02 33.45
CA GLU A 523 -13.36 25.18 34.27
C GLU A 523 -14.70 25.82 33.85
N LYS A 524 -15.39 26.42 34.83
CA LYS A 524 -16.66 27.13 34.62
C LYS A 524 -16.43 28.43 33.86
N GLY A 525 -17.03 28.56 32.68
CA GLY A 525 -16.97 29.75 31.84
C GLY A 525 -15.71 29.89 30.99
N ALA A 526 -14.85 28.87 30.96
CA ALA A 526 -13.59 28.91 30.22
C ALA A 526 -13.79 28.94 28.70
N ASN A 527 -12.79 29.54 28.03
CA ASN A 527 -12.65 29.60 26.58
C ASN A 527 -11.35 28.90 26.20
N TYR A 528 -11.38 27.72 25.59
CA TYR A 528 -10.17 26.98 25.20
C TYR A 528 -9.59 27.43 23.85
N GLY A 529 -10.10 28.54 23.29
CA GLY A 529 -9.43 29.29 22.24
C GLY A 529 -9.55 28.74 20.82
N TRP A 530 -10.04 27.51 20.61
CA TRP A 530 -10.34 27.02 19.25
C TRP A 530 -11.28 28.02 18.56
N SER A 531 -11.05 28.43 17.32
CA SER A 531 -9.96 28.09 16.39
C SER A 531 -8.87 29.17 16.30
N VAL A 532 -8.88 30.19 17.17
CA VAL A 532 -7.83 31.22 17.25
C VAL A 532 -6.50 30.61 17.74
N THR A 533 -6.57 29.66 18.68
CA THR A 533 -5.44 28.86 19.15
C THR A 533 -5.70 27.36 18.96
N GLU A 534 -4.61 26.60 18.89
CA GLU A 534 -4.58 25.14 19.03
C GLU A 534 -3.69 24.82 20.24
N GLY A 535 -4.29 24.31 21.31
CA GLY A 535 -3.61 24.22 22.61
C GLY A 535 -3.09 25.58 23.07
N SER A 536 -1.86 25.63 23.57
CA SER A 536 -1.17 26.87 23.94
C SER A 536 -0.69 27.73 22.75
N HIS A 537 -0.91 27.31 21.49
CA HIS A 537 -0.23 27.86 20.31
C HIS A 537 -1.16 28.69 19.41
N PRO A 538 -0.70 29.81 18.81
CA PRO A 538 -1.47 30.55 17.81
C PRO A 538 -1.77 29.66 16.59
N PHE A 539 -3.02 29.66 16.14
CA PHE A 539 -3.46 28.85 15.00
C PHE A 539 -4.07 29.74 13.90
N TYR A 540 -5.28 30.28 14.12
CA TYR A 540 -5.84 31.36 13.32
C TYR A 540 -5.86 32.69 14.10
N PRO A 541 -4.71 33.36 14.33
CA PRO A 541 -4.64 34.58 15.15
C PRO A 541 -5.47 35.76 14.59
N ASN A 542 -5.85 35.71 13.31
CA ASN A 542 -6.67 36.73 12.65
C ASN A 542 -8.19 36.49 12.80
N ARG A 543 -8.63 35.33 13.31
CA ARG A 543 -10.05 35.08 13.58
C ARG A 543 -10.51 35.90 14.79
N LYS A 544 -11.80 36.25 14.83
CA LYS A 544 -12.36 37.00 15.93
C LYS A 544 -12.41 36.13 17.20
N ALA A 545 -11.58 36.48 18.18
CA ALA A 545 -11.64 35.88 19.51
C ALA A 545 -12.99 36.12 20.21
N GLY A 546 -13.40 35.17 21.05
CA GLY A 546 -14.58 35.27 21.88
C GLY A 546 -14.43 36.34 22.98
N PRO A 547 -15.53 36.69 23.68
CA PRO A 547 -15.54 37.82 24.61
C PRO A 547 -14.85 37.57 25.96
N THR A 548 -14.25 36.39 26.18
CA THR A 548 -13.54 36.02 27.42
C THR A 548 -12.12 35.53 27.14
N PRO A 549 -11.15 35.72 28.07
CA PRO A 549 -9.76 35.31 27.88
C PRO A 549 -9.60 33.82 27.57
N ILE A 550 -8.59 33.48 26.77
CA ILE A 550 -8.29 32.10 26.41
C ILE A 550 -7.58 31.39 27.57
N THR A 551 -8.14 30.26 28.01
CA THR A 551 -7.59 29.33 29.00
C THR A 551 -6.72 28.29 28.29
N LYS A 552 -5.53 28.02 28.85
CA LYS A 552 -4.61 27.00 28.32
C LYS A 552 -5.12 25.57 28.58
N PRO A 553 -4.72 24.58 27.75
CA PRO A 553 -4.97 23.18 28.04
C PRO A 553 -4.30 22.73 29.36
N THR A 554 -4.90 21.73 30.02
CA THR A 554 -4.32 21.08 31.21
C THR A 554 -3.24 20.08 30.81
N ILE A 555 -3.43 19.43 29.66
CA ILE A 555 -2.51 18.50 29.01
C ILE A 555 -2.43 18.90 27.54
N GLU A 556 -1.24 19.03 26.99
CA GLU A 556 -1.02 19.12 25.53
C GLU A 556 0.13 18.21 25.09
N HIS A 557 0.00 17.63 23.89
CA HIS A 557 1.02 16.79 23.26
C HIS A 557 1.22 17.20 21.80
N SER A 558 2.44 17.09 21.29
CA SER A 558 2.73 17.34 19.87
C SER A 558 2.31 16.17 18.98
N HIS A 559 1.94 16.45 17.73
CA HIS A 559 1.67 15.47 16.65
C HIS A 559 2.88 14.59 16.26
N ALA A 560 4.08 14.89 16.77
CA ALA A 560 5.16 13.93 16.79
C ALA A 560 4.80 12.70 17.66
N GLU A 561 4.22 12.91 18.85
CA GLU A 561 4.02 11.94 19.92
C GLU A 561 2.60 11.34 19.98
N PHE A 562 1.56 12.18 19.87
CA PHE A 562 0.11 11.87 19.92
C PHE A 562 -0.58 12.53 18.74
N ARG A 563 -1.52 11.87 18.05
CA ARG A 563 -2.15 12.39 16.79
C ARG A 563 -3.66 12.25 16.71
N SER A 564 -4.28 11.73 17.77
CA SER A 564 -5.73 11.62 17.91
C SER A 564 -6.03 11.28 19.37
N LEU A 565 -5.87 12.24 20.28
CA LEU A 565 -6.12 12.05 21.71
C LEU A 565 -7.59 11.76 21.94
N THR A 566 -7.89 10.62 22.54
CA THR A 566 -9.28 10.21 22.80
C THR A 566 -9.80 10.70 24.15
N GLY A 567 -8.92 10.97 25.11
CA GLY A 567 -9.29 11.21 26.50
C GLY A 567 -9.49 9.89 27.25
N GLY A 568 -10.14 9.93 28.41
CA GLY A 568 -10.41 8.74 29.20
C GLY A 568 -11.06 9.03 30.55
N ILE A 569 -10.59 8.38 31.62
CA ILE A 569 -11.25 8.34 32.94
C ILE A 569 -10.31 8.77 34.08
N VAL A 570 -10.87 9.17 35.22
CA VAL A 570 -10.12 9.19 36.49
C VAL A 570 -10.22 7.79 37.12
N TYR A 571 -9.09 7.20 37.50
CA TYR A 571 -9.04 5.82 37.99
C TYR A 571 -8.99 5.74 39.52
N TYR A 572 -9.81 4.86 40.10
CA TYR A 572 -9.86 4.56 41.53
C TYR A 572 -9.99 3.06 41.85
N GLY A 573 -9.76 2.20 40.85
CA GLY A 573 -9.73 0.75 41.03
C GLY A 573 -8.57 0.30 41.92
N LYS A 574 -8.62 -0.97 42.36
CA LYS A 574 -7.70 -1.51 43.37
C LYS A 574 -6.49 -2.21 42.76
N GLN A 575 -6.53 -2.59 41.48
CA GLN A 575 -5.43 -3.32 40.83
C GLN A 575 -4.20 -2.43 40.52
N LEU A 576 -4.39 -1.12 40.35
CA LEU A 576 -3.32 -0.19 39.95
C LEU A 576 -3.18 0.98 40.96
N PRO A 577 -2.81 0.72 42.22
CA PRO A 577 -2.85 1.71 43.30
C PRO A 577 -1.96 2.94 43.07
N GLU A 578 -0.89 2.84 42.27
CA GLU A 578 -0.06 3.99 41.87
C GLU A 578 -0.79 4.99 40.97
N LEU A 579 -1.94 4.61 40.39
CA LEU A 579 -2.77 5.42 39.49
C LEU A 579 -4.05 5.95 40.16
N ASP A 580 -4.25 5.71 41.47
CA ASP A 580 -5.40 6.27 42.22
C ASP A 580 -5.48 7.79 42.03
N GLY A 581 -6.63 8.30 41.60
CA GLY A 581 -6.88 9.72 41.33
C GLY A 581 -6.13 10.30 40.13
N ALA A 582 -5.54 9.46 39.26
CA ALA A 582 -4.97 9.91 38.00
C ALA A 582 -5.99 9.85 36.86
N TYR A 583 -5.99 10.86 36.00
CA TYR A 583 -6.68 10.85 34.73
C TYR A 583 -5.87 10.01 33.73
N ILE A 584 -6.38 8.85 33.34
CA ILE A 584 -5.81 7.93 32.35
C ILE A 584 -6.50 8.18 31.01
N TYR A 585 -5.70 8.34 29.95
CA TYR A 585 -6.17 8.62 28.59
C TYR A 585 -5.21 8.02 27.55
N GLY A 586 -5.55 8.09 26.28
CA GLY A 586 -4.70 7.57 25.21
C GLY A 586 -5.00 8.11 23.82
N ASP A 587 -4.37 7.51 22.83
CA ASP A 587 -4.32 7.98 21.44
C ASP A 587 -4.81 6.93 20.45
N TYR A 588 -5.71 7.30 19.55
CA TYR A 588 -6.23 6.37 18.53
C TYR A 588 -5.18 6.00 17.47
N SER A 589 -4.32 6.96 17.10
CA SER A 589 -3.39 6.85 15.98
C SER A 589 -2.10 6.11 16.33
N THR A 590 -1.59 6.30 17.54
CA THR A 590 -0.32 5.74 18.04
C THR A 590 -0.51 4.66 19.09
N GLY A 591 -1.70 4.55 19.69
CA GLY A 591 -2.03 3.60 20.75
C GLY A 591 -1.42 3.91 22.11
N ARG A 592 -0.64 5.00 22.25
CA ARG A 592 -0.03 5.38 23.54
C ARG A 592 -1.10 5.60 24.62
N VAL A 593 -0.78 5.17 25.84
CA VAL A 593 -1.60 5.38 27.05
C VAL A 593 -0.77 6.17 28.04
N TRP A 594 -1.33 7.28 28.52
CA TRP A 594 -0.70 8.21 29.45
C TRP A 594 -1.59 8.46 30.65
N ALA A 595 -1.02 9.03 31.71
CA ALA A 595 -1.81 9.58 32.79
C ALA A 595 -1.21 10.85 33.39
N MET A 596 -2.10 11.66 33.97
CA MET A 596 -1.75 12.81 34.79
C MET A 596 -2.50 12.73 36.13
N LYS A 597 -1.81 12.96 37.24
CA LYS A 597 -2.44 13.21 38.54
C LYS A 597 -2.43 14.71 38.81
N HIS A 598 -3.58 15.29 39.14
CA HIS A 598 -3.77 16.74 39.24
C HIS A 598 -4.53 17.09 40.53
N ASP A 599 -4.02 18.03 41.33
CA ASP A 599 -4.65 18.37 42.62
C ASP A 599 -5.89 19.26 42.49
N GLY A 600 -6.11 19.84 41.31
CA GLY A 600 -7.17 20.80 40.98
C GLY A 600 -6.64 22.19 40.65
N THR A 601 -5.38 22.47 40.99
CA THR A 601 -4.67 23.72 40.74
C THR A 601 -3.41 23.52 39.89
N LYS A 602 -2.76 22.35 39.99
CA LYS A 602 -1.56 22.00 39.23
C LYS A 602 -1.42 20.50 39.01
N PRO A 603 -0.64 20.07 37.99
CA PRO A 603 -0.20 18.68 37.86
C PRO A 603 0.75 18.31 39.01
N LEU A 604 0.52 17.14 39.59
CA LEU A 604 1.44 16.49 40.55
C LEU A 604 2.45 15.60 39.82
N TRP A 605 2.01 14.93 38.75
CA TRP A 605 2.87 14.22 37.79
C TRP A 605 2.11 13.96 36.48
N HIS A 606 2.87 13.73 35.41
CA HIS A 606 2.41 13.40 34.06
C HIS A 606 3.40 12.40 33.45
N LYS A 607 2.93 11.23 32.99
CA LYS A 607 3.82 10.16 32.49
C LYS A 607 3.13 9.22 31.49
N GLU A 608 3.92 8.68 30.58
CA GLU A 608 3.54 7.52 29.75
C GLU A 608 3.36 6.28 30.64
N LEU A 609 2.29 5.52 30.40
CA LEU A 609 1.99 4.28 31.11
C LEU A 609 2.31 3.04 30.27
N ALA A 610 1.88 3.05 29.01
CA ALA A 610 2.02 1.93 28.09
C ALA A 610 2.02 2.39 26.62
N THR A 611 2.66 1.61 25.75
CA THR A 611 2.66 1.82 24.29
C THR A 611 2.02 0.64 23.53
N PRO A 612 0.74 0.28 23.80
CA PRO A 612 0.09 -0.82 23.13
C PRO A 612 -0.22 -0.48 21.65
N ARG A 613 -0.24 -1.51 20.81
CA ARG A 613 -0.48 -1.39 19.36
C ARG A 613 -1.98 -1.39 19.02
N MET A 614 -2.76 -0.56 19.71
CA MET A 614 -4.22 -0.55 19.65
C MET A 614 -4.74 0.74 19.00
N GLN A 615 -5.91 0.68 18.37
CA GLN A 615 -6.66 1.85 17.92
C GLN A 615 -7.60 2.29 19.05
N ILE A 616 -7.06 2.97 20.05
CA ILE A 616 -7.82 3.25 21.28
C ILE A 616 -8.96 4.22 20.99
N THR A 617 -10.20 3.81 21.25
CA THR A 617 -11.42 4.63 21.06
C THR A 617 -12.02 5.15 22.36
N GLY A 618 -11.70 4.54 23.50
CA GLY A 618 -12.27 4.95 24.77
C GLY A 618 -11.76 4.14 25.96
N PHE A 619 -11.98 4.73 27.13
CA PHE A 619 -11.71 4.12 28.42
C PHE A 619 -13.00 4.08 29.23
N GLY A 620 -13.14 3.06 30.07
CA GLY A 620 -14.29 2.89 30.95
C GLY A 620 -13.90 2.13 32.20
N GLN A 621 -14.91 1.76 32.99
CA GLN A 621 -14.75 0.91 34.17
C GLN A 621 -15.74 -0.25 34.14
N ASN A 622 -15.30 -1.39 34.67
CA ASN A 622 -16.16 -2.54 34.94
C ASN A 622 -16.86 -2.42 36.31
N SER A 623 -17.71 -3.38 36.66
CA SER A 623 -18.53 -3.41 37.89
C SER A 623 -17.72 -3.37 39.19
N ARG A 624 -16.40 -3.58 39.11
CA ARG A 624 -15.44 -3.59 40.23
C ARG A 624 -14.60 -2.30 40.28
N GLY A 625 -14.85 -1.33 39.39
CA GLY A 625 -14.08 -0.08 39.27
C GLY A 625 -12.76 -0.22 38.51
N GLU A 626 -12.52 -1.36 37.86
CA GLU A 626 -11.25 -1.62 37.18
C GLU A 626 -11.26 -1.18 35.72
N LEU A 627 -10.09 -0.74 35.24
CA LEU A 627 -9.91 -0.07 33.95
C LEU A 627 -10.31 -0.96 32.77
N LEU A 628 -11.13 -0.42 31.88
CA LEU A 628 -11.43 -0.93 30.54
C LEU A 628 -10.80 -0.01 29.48
N ILE A 629 -10.24 -0.60 28.43
CA ILE A 629 -9.72 0.07 27.22
C ILE A 629 -10.34 -0.62 26.00
N CYS A 630 -10.96 0.15 25.11
CA CYS A 630 -11.49 -0.33 23.83
C CYS A 630 -10.44 -0.20 22.72
N ASP A 631 -10.29 -1.25 21.90
CA ASP A 631 -9.42 -1.30 20.74
C ASP A 631 -10.25 -1.45 19.45
N HIS A 632 -10.17 -0.50 18.53
CA HIS A 632 -11.04 -0.44 17.35
C HIS A 632 -10.52 -1.33 16.21
N ALA A 633 -10.71 -2.64 16.36
CA ALA A 633 -10.25 -3.66 15.41
C ALA A 633 -11.34 -4.71 15.09
N PRO A 634 -11.27 -5.43 13.95
CA PRO A 634 -12.26 -6.46 13.58
C PRO A 634 -12.23 -7.71 14.48
N SER A 635 -11.15 -7.92 15.23
CA SER A 635 -10.97 -9.02 16.20
C SER A 635 -10.47 -8.48 17.54
N ALA A 636 -11.09 -7.39 17.99
CA ALA A 636 -10.70 -6.65 19.18
C ALA A 636 -11.00 -7.40 20.48
N GLY A 637 -10.75 -6.74 21.60
CA GLY A 637 -11.15 -7.15 22.94
C GLY A 637 -11.38 -5.92 23.80
N LEU A 638 -11.77 -6.14 25.06
CA LEU A 638 -11.64 -5.11 26.10
C LEU A 638 -10.39 -5.42 26.93
N TYR A 639 -9.57 -4.42 27.15
CA TYR A 639 -8.26 -4.55 27.79
C TYR A 639 -8.19 -3.79 29.11
N THR A 640 -7.21 -4.13 29.93
CA THR A 640 -6.81 -3.38 31.13
C THR A 640 -5.29 -3.22 31.15
N LEU A 641 -4.75 -2.49 32.12
CA LEU A 641 -3.31 -2.41 32.35
C LEU A 641 -2.87 -3.39 33.45
N GLU A 642 -1.68 -3.95 33.33
CA GLU A 642 -0.99 -4.64 34.43
C GLU A 642 0.48 -4.18 34.52
N PRO A 643 1.09 -4.17 35.71
CA PRO A 643 2.49 -3.74 35.88
C PRO A 643 3.46 -4.58 35.03
N THR A 644 4.41 -3.90 34.41
CA THR A 644 5.52 -4.56 33.70
C THR A 644 6.47 -5.24 34.70
N PRO A 645 6.86 -6.51 34.50
CA PRO A 645 7.81 -7.20 35.37
C PRO A 645 9.15 -6.44 35.48
N LYS A 646 9.69 -6.35 36.71
CA LYS A 646 10.92 -5.58 37.01
C LYS A 646 12.21 -6.30 36.60
N ASP A 647 12.11 -7.59 36.32
CA ASP A 647 13.18 -8.55 36.02
C ASP A 647 13.30 -8.88 34.52
N LEU A 648 12.68 -8.07 33.65
CA LEU A 648 12.86 -8.21 32.20
C LEU A 648 14.35 -8.07 31.82
N PRO A 649 14.90 -8.99 30.98
CA PRO A 649 16.28 -8.89 30.55
C PRO A 649 16.51 -7.61 29.75
N PRO A 650 17.67 -6.93 29.90
CA PRO A 650 17.97 -5.71 29.16
C PRO A 650 17.91 -5.99 27.66
N THR A 651 17.34 -5.03 26.92
CA THR A 651 17.16 -5.18 25.47
C THR A 651 18.52 -5.23 24.79
N LYS A 652 18.66 -6.15 23.82
CA LYS A 652 19.89 -6.29 23.00
C LYS A 652 19.91 -5.32 21.81
N PHE A 653 19.15 -4.22 21.89
CA PHE A 653 19.05 -3.27 20.80
C PHE A 653 20.40 -2.54 20.64
N PRO A 654 20.95 -2.45 19.41
CA PRO A 654 22.26 -1.85 19.18
C PRO A 654 22.29 -0.38 19.59
N ARG A 655 23.28 0.00 20.40
CA ARG A 655 23.55 1.42 20.72
C ARG A 655 24.63 2.03 19.83
N LYS A 656 25.33 1.19 19.06
CA LYS A 656 26.34 1.57 18.06
C LYS A 656 26.04 0.93 16.71
N LEU A 657 26.54 1.52 15.63
CA LEU A 657 26.42 0.93 14.30
C LEU A 657 27.21 -0.39 14.19
N SER A 658 28.34 -0.51 14.91
CA SER A 658 29.09 -1.78 15.05
C SER A 658 28.21 -2.95 15.50
N ASP A 659 27.31 -2.67 16.44
CA ASP A 659 26.55 -3.70 17.17
C ASP A 659 25.31 -4.14 16.38
N SER A 660 24.94 -3.39 15.32
CA SER A 660 23.75 -3.62 14.49
C SER A 660 23.76 -4.95 13.73
N GLY A 661 24.96 -5.51 13.48
CA GLY A 661 25.15 -6.67 12.64
C GLY A 661 24.88 -6.46 11.14
N LEU A 662 24.60 -5.22 10.71
CA LEU A 662 24.34 -4.85 9.31
C LEU A 662 25.61 -4.41 8.54
N PHE A 663 26.60 -3.88 9.26
CA PHE A 663 27.87 -3.45 8.70
C PHE A 663 28.89 -4.59 8.68
N GLU A 664 29.74 -4.60 7.66
CA GLU A 664 30.97 -5.39 7.63
C GLU A 664 32.12 -4.59 8.25
N VAL A 665 32.27 -3.31 7.87
CA VAL A 665 33.16 -2.35 8.52
C VAL A 665 32.51 -0.97 8.55
N VAL A 666 32.23 -0.47 9.76
CA VAL A 666 31.51 0.80 9.99
C VAL A 666 32.31 2.00 9.48
N ARG A 667 33.58 2.17 9.88
CA ARG A 667 34.44 3.30 9.47
C ARG A 667 34.51 3.49 7.95
N ASP A 668 34.52 2.38 7.20
CA ASP A 668 34.62 2.39 5.74
C ASP A 668 33.23 2.49 5.07
N HIS A 669 32.16 2.63 5.87
CA HIS A 669 30.73 2.53 5.51
C HIS A 669 30.39 1.29 4.64
N ARG A 670 31.08 0.16 4.90
CA ARG A 670 30.89 -1.07 4.12
C ARG A 670 29.83 -1.95 4.78
N MET A 671 28.69 -2.07 4.12
CA MET A 671 27.59 -2.97 4.53
C MET A 671 27.96 -4.45 4.27
N LYS A 672 27.27 -5.37 4.95
CA LYS A 672 27.35 -6.81 4.62
C LYS A 672 26.72 -7.10 3.26
N SER A 673 27.21 -8.11 2.56
CA SER A 673 26.77 -8.50 1.21
C SER A 673 25.27 -8.87 1.10
N GLY A 674 24.64 -9.34 2.18
CA GLY A 674 23.19 -9.58 2.23
C GLY A 674 22.32 -8.33 2.42
N VAL A 675 22.93 -7.16 2.65
CA VAL A 675 22.23 -5.89 2.86
C VAL A 675 22.20 -5.13 1.53
N ILE A 676 21.07 -5.24 0.83
CA ILE A 676 20.94 -4.91 -0.60
C ILE A 676 20.99 -3.39 -0.79
N PRO A 677 21.96 -2.82 -1.55
CA PRO A 677 21.99 -1.40 -1.85
C PRO A 677 20.84 -1.01 -2.79
N TYR A 678 20.37 0.23 -2.68
CA TYR A 678 19.42 0.77 -3.65
C TYR A 678 19.50 2.30 -3.81
N SER A 679 19.03 2.76 -4.96
CA SER A 679 18.85 4.16 -5.31
C SER A 679 17.39 4.46 -5.63
N ILE A 680 17.04 5.75 -5.62
CA ILE A 680 15.66 6.22 -5.87
C ILE A 680 15.65 7.27 -7.00
N ASN A 681 14.51 7.45 -7.65
CA ASN A 681 14.32 8.43 -8.72
C ASN A 681 14.30 9.88 -8.22
N ALA A 682 13.53 10.16 -7.17
CA ALA A 682 13.36 11.51 -6.63
C ALA A 682 13.71 11.53 -5.13
N PRO A 683 14.84 12.14 -4.72
CA PRO A 683 15.17 12.32 -3.30
C PRO A 683 14.44 13.52 -2.69
N PHE A 684 13.81 13.32 -1.53
CA PHE A 684 13.32 14.42 -0.69
C PHE A 684 14.45 15.39 -0.31
N TRP A 685 14.14 16.67 -0.15
CA TRP A 685 15.11 17.68 0.24
C TRP A 685 15.55 17.52 1.70
N SER A 686 16.83 17.71 1.96
CA SER A 686 17.40 17.60 3.30
C SER A 686 18.70 18.40 3.40
N ASP A 687 18.61 19.72 3.22
CA ASP A 687 19.71 20.69 3.37
C ASP A 687 21.00 20.35 2.59
N GLY A 688 20.85 19.77 1.40
CA GLY A 688 21.97 19.36 0.54
C GLY A 688 22.70 18.08 0.98
N MET A 689 22.22 17.33 1.98
CA MET A 689 22.87 16.05 2.36
C MET A 689 22.87 15.05 1.21
N HIS A 690 24.03 14.45 0.96
CA HIS A 690 24.15 13.23 0.16
C HIS A 690 23.53 12.05 0.92
N LYS A 691 22.90 11.11 0.21
CA LYS A 691 22.09 10.03 0.80
C LYS A 691 22.27 8.70 0.08
N GLU A 692 22.81 7.72 0.80
CA GLU A 692 22.87 6.30 0.37
C GLU A 692 21.87 5.45 1.17
N ARG A 693 21.44 4.31 0.61
CA ARG A 693 20.34 3.50 1.16
C ARG A 693 20.56 2.01 0.93
N TRP A 694 20.09 1.21 1.87
CA TRP A 694 20.12 -0.25 1.80
C TRP A 694 18.89 -0.89 2.44
N LEU A 695 18.64 -2.14 2.08
CA LEU A 695 17.57 -2.98 2.60
C LEU A 695 18.13 -4.28 3.18
N ALA A 696 17.90 -4.52 4.47
CA ALA A 696 18.18 -5.80 5.13
C ALA A 696 16.86 -6.55 5.35
N LEU A 697 16.76 -7.76 4.82
CA LEU A 697 15.60 -8.65 4.98
C LEU A 697 15.92 -9.81 5.94
N PRO A 698 14.92 -10.27 6.71
CA PRO A 698 15.08 -11.44 7.58
C PRO A 698 15.14 -12.72 6.75
N GLY A 699 16.17 -13.54 7.00
CA GLY A 699 16.26 -14.89 6.44
C GLY A 699 16.10 -14.93 4.91
N THR A 700 15.11 -15.68 4.44
CA THR A 700 14.70 -15.77 3.03
C THR A 700 13.26 -15.29 2.82
N ASP A 701 12.80 -14.33 3.62
CA ASP A 701 11.49 -13.72 3.43
C ASP A 701 11.47 -12.76 2.23
N THR A 702 10.28 -12.57 1.68
CA THR A 702 10.04 -11.81 0.43
C THR A 702 9.16 -10.58 0.66
N ILE A 703 9.40 -9.56 -0.14
CA ILE A 703 8.66 -8.30 -0.17
C ILE A 703 7.39 -8.46 -1.02
N GLY A 704 6.24 -8.05 -0.51
CA GLY A 704 5.02 -7.93 -1.31
C GLY A 704 5.09 -6.72 -2.23
N PHE A 705 5.18 -6.97 -3.53
CA PHE A 705 5.24 -5.96 -4.58
C PHE A 705 3.89 -5.22 -4.73
N THR A 706 3.94 -3.92 -5.01
CA THR A 706 2.76 -3.12 -5.36
C THR A 706 3.09 -2.13 -6.48
N LYS A 707 2.18 -1.93 -7.45
CA LYS A 707 2.45 -1.12 -8.65
C LYS A 707 2.61 0.39 -8.38
N ASN A 708 1.78 0.97 -7.52
CA ASN A 708 1.63 2.43 -7.38
C ASN A 708 2.00 3.01 -6.00
N ARG A 709 2.03 2.20 -4.94
CA ARG A 709 2.31 2.64 -3.56
C ARG A 709 3.58 1.97 -3.00
N GLY A 710 3.92 2.28 -1.74
CA GLY A 710 5.01 1.62 -1.01
C GLY A 710 4.77 0.11 -0.88
N TRP A 711 5.84 -0.68 -0.95
CA TRP A 711 5.76 -2.14 -0.86
C TRP A 711 5.46 -2.62 0.56
N THR A 712 5.07 -3.90 0.71
CA THR A 712 4.86 -4.52 2.02
C THR A 712 6.04 -5.42 2.40
N PHE A 713 6.49 -5.34 3.65
CA PHE A 713 7.72 -5.97 4.12
C PHE A 713 7.46 -6.96 5.25
N PRO A 714 8.26 -8.03 5.37
CA PRO A 714 8.23 -8.93 6.52
C PRO A 714 8.74 -8.22 7.79
N ASP A 715 8.31 -8.69 8.95
CA ASP A 715 8.80 -8.21 10.25
C ASP A 715 10.28 -8.54 10.43
N LYS A 716 11.02 -7.67 11.12
CA LYS A 716 12.49 -7.60 11.24
C LYS A 716 13.23 -7.12 9.99
N THR A 717 12.51 -6.60 8.98
CA THR A 717 13.11 -5.80 7.91
C THR A 717 13.73 -4.53 8.46
N VAL A 718 14.94 -4.17 8.03
CA VAL A 718 15.57 -2.88 8.33
C VAL A 718 15.86 -2.14 7.03
N ILE A 719 15.31 -0.94 6.89
CA ILE A 719 15.66 0.01 5.82
C ILE A 719 16.71 0.97 6.40
N VAL A 720 17.88 0.99 5.79
CA VAL A 720 19.02 1.83 6.19
C VAL A 720 19.10 3.04 5.26
N LYS A 721 19.30 4.23 5.82
CA LYS A 721 19.52 5.49 5.08
C LYS A 721 20.60 6.30 5.78
N SER A 722 21.74 6.47 5.12
CA SER A 722 22.86 7.25 5.65
C SER A 722 22.97 8.60 4.97
N PHE A 723 23.34 9.62 5.73
CA PHE A 723 23.44 11.02 5.31
C PHE A 723 24.88 11.50 5.45
N ALA A 724 25.42 12.10 4.39
CA ALA A 724 26.74 12.70 4.39
C ALA A 724 26.68 14.20 4.02
N LEU A 725 27.47 15.01 4.72
CA LEU A 725 27.67 16.42 4.46
C LEU A 725 29.00 16.65 3.74
N GLU A 726 28.95 17.35 2.61
CA GLU A 726 30.13 17.92 1.96
C GLU A 726 30.73 19.01 2.86
N GLN A 727 31.96 18.81 3.34
CA GLN A 727 32.67 19.80 4.16
C GLN A 727 33.08 21.03 3.35
N GLN A 728 33.12 20.90 2.02
CA GLN A 728 33.26 21.97 1.04
C GLN A 728 32.13 21.85 0.02
N GLU A 729 31.29 22.88 -0.08
CA GLU A 729 30.10 22.91 -0.94
C GLU A 729 30.46 22.70 -2.42
N GLY A 730 29.86 21.69 -3.05
CA GLY A 730 30.13 21.32 -4.44
C GLY A 730 31.35 20.39 -4.63
N ASN A 731 31.94 19.88 -3.54
CA ASN A 731 33.05 18.93 -3.59
C ASN A 731 32.65 17.56 -2.99
N PRO A 732 32.21 16.59 -3.81
CA PRO A 732 31.86 15.23 -3.38
C PRO A 732 32.96 14.48 -2.62
N ALA A 733 34.24 14.75 -2.91
CA ALA A 733 35.37 14.12 -2.21
C ALA A 733 35.56 14.64 -0.78
N SER A 734 34.89 15.74 -0.42
CA SER A 734 34.91 16.31 0.93
C SER A 734 33.84 15.73 1.87
N ARG A 735 33.07 14.72 1.43
CA ARG A 735 31.94 14.18 2.21
C ARG A 735 32.39 13.50 3.50
N LYS A 736 31.64 13.76 4.58
CA LYS A 736 31.69 13.00 5.83
C LYS A 736 30.30 12.50 6.20
N TRP A 737 30.21 11.27 6.69
CA TRP A 737 28.98 10.75 7.30
C TRP A 737 28.63 11.57 8.54
N VAL A 738 27.35 11.93 8.64
CA VAL A 738 26.77 12.76 9.71
C VAL A 738 25.73 11.97 10.48
N GLU A 739 24.93 11.18 9.77
CA GLU A 739 23.84 10.40 10.36
C GLU A 739 23.63 9.07 9.64
N THR A 740 23.27 8.02 10.37
CA THR A 740 22.62 6.82 9.82
C THR A 740 21.26 6.63 10.48
N ARG A 741 20.19 6.54 9.68
CA ARG A 741 18.84 6.21 10.15
C ARG A 741 18.50 4.77 9.81
N PHE A 742 17.98 4.04 10.78
CA PHE A 742 17.29 2.76 10.59
C PHE A 742 15.79 2.97 10.71
N LEU A 743 15.03 2.46 9.74
CA LEU A 743 13.60 2.24 9.88
C LEU A 743 13.39 0.72 9.94
N THR A 744 13.08 0.18 11.12
CA THR A 744 12.91 -1.27 11.35
C THR A 744 11.43 -1.61 11.50
N LYS A 745 10.99 -2.71 10.88
CA LYS A 745 9.64 -3.25 11.07
C LYS A 745 9.66 -4.31 12.16
N GLN A 746 8.74 -4.28 13.12
CA GLN A 746 8.63 -5.28 14.17
C GLN A 746 7.22 -5.32 14.78
N GLU A 747 6.69 -6.54 14.93
CA GLU A 747 5.33 -6.85 15.40
C GLU A 747 4.26 -6.06 14.59
N GLY A 748 4.44 -6.02 13.26
CA GLY A 748 3.55 -5.35 12.31
C GLY A 748 3.80 -3.85 12.06
N GLU A 749 4.47 -3.13 12.96
CA GLU A 749 4.67 -1.67 12.88
C GLU A 749 6.11 -1.27 12.56
N TRP A 750 6.33 -0.02 12.13
CA TRP A 750 7.66 0.54 11.84
C TRP A 750 8.15 1.48 12.95
N PHE A 751 9.46 1.53 13.16
CA PHE A 751 10.11 2.38 14.15
C PHE A 751 11.38 3.02 13.57
N GLY A 752 11.54 4.33 13.77
CA GLY A 752 12.69 5.10 13.31
C GLY A 752 13.73 5.33 14.41
N TYR A 753 14.99 5.05 14.10
CA TYR A 753 16.14 5.25 14.99
C TYR A 753 17.27 5.97 14.27
N SER A 754 17.81 7.02 14.90
CA SER A 754 18.86 7.89 14.36
C SER A 754 20.18 7.64 15.08
N TYR A 755 21.28 7.54 14.35
CA TYR A 755 22.64 7.39 14.87
C TYR A 755 23.49 8.57 14.43
N VAL A 756 24.16 9.24 15.36
CA VAL A 756 25.08 10.34 15.12
C VAL A 756 26.49 9.79 14.90
N TRP A 757 27.12 10.14 13.78
CA TRP A 757 28.51 9.77 13.51
C TRP A 757 29.47 10.59 14.36
N ASN A 758 30.51 9.93 14.86
CA ASN A 758 31.59 10.60 15.59
C ASN A 758 32.50 11.41 14.63
N ASP A 759 33.26 12.36 15.18
CA ASP A 759 34.05 13.34 14.40
C ASP A 759 35.18 12.70 13.58
N ALA A 760 35.65 11.53 14.03
CA ALA A 760 36.62 10.69 13.35
C ALA A 760 36.02 9.91 12.16
N GLY A 761 34.69 9.81 12.06
CA GLY A 761 33.99 9.03 11.03
C GLY A 761 34.14 7.52 11.21
N THR A 762 34.40 7.03 12.43
CA THR A 762 34.73 5.61 12.67
C THR A 762 33.58 4.79 13.23
N GLU A 763 32.59 5.44 13.84
CA GLU A 763 31.46 4.84 14.55
C GLU A 763 30.26 5.79 14.53
N GLY A 764 29.05 5.24 14.68
CA GLY A 764 27.85 6.01 14.96
C GLY A 764 27.16 5.56 16.25
N ASP A 765 26.88 6.50 17.16
CA ASP A 765 26.20 6.25 18.43
C ASP A 765 24.70 6.60 18.32
N LEU A 766 23.83 5.81 18.97
CA LEU A 766 22.39 6.00 18.95
C LEU A 766 21.98 7.33 19.63
N VAL A 767 21.25 8.17 18.92
CA VAL A 767 20.71 9.46 19.40
C VAL A 767 19.69 9.24 20.54
N ALA A 768 19.61 10.16 21.49
CA ALA A 768 18.67 10.12 22.62
C ALA A 768 17.19 10.30 22.21
N ALA A 769 16.26 9.97 23.11
CA ALA A 769 14.83 9.84 22.80
C ALA A 769 14.21 11.06 22.09
N GLY A 770 14.49 12.26 22.60
CA GLY A 770 14.00 13.54 22.08
C GLY A 770 14.75 14.10 20.88
N GLY A 771 15.63 13.33 20.22
CA GLY A 771 16.46 13.83 19.12
C GLY A 771 17.63 14.68 19.63
N MET A 772 18.31 15.38 18.71
CA MET A 772 19.34 16.38 19.03
C MET A 772 19.64 17.26 17.82
N ASP A 773 20.22 18.44 18.05
CA ASP A 773 20.80 19.27 16.99
C ASP A 773 22.33 19.24 17.02
N ARG A 774 22.96 19.39 15.86
CA ARG A 774 24.40 19.61 15.74
C ARG A 774 24.73 20.61 14.62
N THR A 775 25.61 21.56 14.92
CA THR A 775 26.10 22.55 13.96
C THR A 775 27.39 22.08 13.29
N PHE A 776 27.49 22.28 11.98
CA PHE A 776 28.65 21.96 11.15
C PHE A 776 29.14 23.20 10.40
N ALA A 777 30.45 23.37 10.27
CA ALA A 777 31.06 24.42 9.46
C ALA A 777 31.29 23.90 8.03
N VAL A 778 30.64 24.51 7.04
CA VAL A 778 30.75 24.17 5.61
C VAL A 778 31.50 25.28 4.88
N LYS A 779 32.58 24.94 4.17
CA LYS A 779 33.29 25.88 3.30
C LYS A 779 32.47 26.12 2.04
N THR A 780 32.12 27.36 1.74
CA THR A 780 31.42 27.77 0.52
C THR A 780 32.30 28.75 -0.28
N PRO A 781 31.97 29.05 -1.54
CA PRO A 781 32.68 30.10 -2.30
C PRO A 781 32.62 31.50 -1.64
N ALA A 782 31.66 31.73 -0.73
CA ALA A 782 31.45 33.00 -0.04
C ALA A 782 32.06 33.04 1.39
N GLY A 783 32.67 31.96 1.88
CA GLY A 783 33.27 31.88 3.21
C GLY A 783 32.98 30.57 3.93
N VAL A 784 32.66 30.65 5.23
CA VAL A 784 32.20 29.49 6.02
C VAL A 784 30.75 29.72 6.41
N ARG A 785 29.89 28.74 6.11
CA ARG A 785 28.49 28.70 6.57
C ARG A 785 28.36 27.74 7.73
N GLU A 786 27.71 28.18 8.80
CA GLU A 786 27.18 27.26 9.82
C GLU A 786 25.91 26.59 9.32
N GLN A 787 25.85 25.26 9.42
CA GLN A 787 24.70 24.46 9.04
C GLN A 787 24.29 23.57 10.21
N VAL A 788 23.10 23.85 10.77
CA VAL A 788 22.47 23.02 11.79
C VAL A 788 21.82 21.81 11.13
N TRP A 789 22.22 20.61 11.55
CA TRP A 789 21.56 19.36 11.23
C TRP A 789 20.75 18.89 12.44
N HIS A 790 19.46 18.63 12.21
CA HIS A 790 18.54 18.11 13.21
C HIS A 790 18.43 16.58 13.06
N TYR A 791 18.80 15.86 14.12
CA TYR A 791 18.60 14.43 14.26
C TYR A 791 17.23 14.18 14.89
N PRO A 792 16.25 13.63 14.14
CA PRO A 792 14.88 13.51 14.63
C PRO A 792 14.79 12.57 15.82
N SER A 793 13.90 12.92 16.75
CA SER A 793 13.39 12.03 17.79
C SER A 793 12.72 10.79 17.18
N ARG A 794 12.45 9.78 18.03
CA ARG A 794 11.65 8.61 17.59
C ARG A 794 10.25 9.04 17.13
N ALA A 795 9.70 10.07 17.78
CA ALA A 795 8.38 10.62 17.52
C ALA A 795 8.32 11.31 16.15
N GLU A 796 9.27 12.21 15.85
CA GLU A 796 9.34 12.96 14.60
C GLU A 796 9.59 12.06 13.37
N CYS A 797 10.37 10.99 13.51
CA CYS A 797 10.50 9.97 12.47
C CYS A 797 9.11 9.49 12.00
N MET A 798 8.19 9.27 12.93
CA MET A 798 6.89 8.68 12.65
C MET A 798 5.84 9.69 12.14
N VAL A 799 6.17 10.99 12.05
CA VAL A 799 5.29 12.03 11.47
C VAL A 799 5.14 11.77 9.96
N CYS A 800 6.25 11.62 9.25
CA CYS A 800 6.24 11.28 7.82
C CYS A 800 6.04 9.78 7.59
N HIS A 801 6.61 8.94 8.45
CA HIS A 801 6.45 7.49 8.39
C HIS A 801 5.14 7.07 9.10
N SER A 802 3.98 7.40 8.52
CA SER A 802 2.64 7.16 9.10
C SER A 802 1.90 6.01 8.41
N ARG A 803 0.84 5.49 9.05
CA ARG A 803 -0.08 4.49 8.45
C ARG A 803 -0.69 4.99 7.13
N ALA A 804 -1.11 6.26 7.09
CA ALA A 804 -1.67 6.91 5.90
C ALA A 804 -0.69 6.91 4.70
N ALA A 805 0.59 7.13 4.96
CA ALA A 805 1.65 7.09 3.96
C ALA A 805 2.24 5.67 3.73
N ASN A 806 1.60 4.62 4.27
CA ASN A 806 2.08 3.22 4.28
C ASN A 806 3.50 3.02 4.86
N PHE A 807 3.95 3.94 5.72
CA PHE A 807 5.29 4.03 6.34
C PHE A 807 6.50 4.10 5.39
N VAL A 808 6.59 3.29 4.35
CA VAL A 808 7.81 3.15 3.53
C VAL A 808 7.78 4.11 2.34
N LEU A 809 8.32 5.31 2.56
CA LEU A 809 8.27 6.43 1.62
C LEU A 809 9.20 6.29 0.41
N GLY A 810 10.34 5.61 0.59
CA GLY A 810 11.42 5.56 -0.41
C GLY A 810 11.53 4.24 -1.17
N VAL A 811 10.84 3.18 -0.75
CA VAL A 811 10.90 1.86 -1.40
C VAL A 811 9.52 1.53 -1.97
N SER A 812 9.31 2.00 -3.18
CA SER A 812 8.08 1.86 -3.96
C SER A 812 8.45 1.68 -5.43
N THR A 813 7.56 1.08 -6.21
CA THR A 813 7.78 0.88 -7.66
C THR A 813 8.16 2.18 -8.38
N PRO A 814 7.46 3.33 -8.19
CA PRO A 814 7.84 4.58 -8.85
C PRO A 814 9.23 5.11 -8.48
N GLN A 815 9.69 4.88 -7.24
CA GLN A 815 11.03 5.30 -6.81
C GLN A 815 12.13 4.34 -7.28
N MET A 816 11.84 3.05 -7.26
CA MET A 816 12.79 1.97 -7.54
C MET A 816 12.95 1.67 -9.03
N ASN A 817 12.00 2.05 -9.87
CA ASN A 817 12.06 1.81 -11.31
C ASN A 817 13.11 2.70 -12.01
N LYS A 818 14.36 2.25 -11.95
CA LYS A 818 15.54 2.86 -12.56
C LYS A 818 16.70 1.85 -12.61
N ALA A 819 17.69 2.14 -13.43
CA ALA A 819 18.98 1.46 -13.38
C ALA A 819 19.73 1.79 -12.07
N HIS A 820 20.42 0.79 -11.51
CA HIS A 820 21.33 0.92 -10.38
C HIS A 820 22.58 0.07 -10.64
N ASP A 821 23.73 0.60 -10.23
CA ASP A 821 25.02 -0.08 -10.27
C ASP A 821 25.19 -0.91 -8.99
N TYR A 822 25.26 -2.23 -9.13
CA TYR A 822 25.51 -3.17 -8.04
C TYR A 822 27.00 -3.55 -7.92
N GLY A 823 27.89 -2.85 -8.64
CA GLY A 823 29.33 -3.07 -8.69
C GLY A 823 29.76 -4.23 -9.60
N SER A 824 28.97 -5.31 -9.66
CA SER A 824 29.16 -6.42 -10.59
C SER A 824 28.53 -6.15 -11.97
N CYS A 825 27.39 -5.46 -12.00
CA CYS A 825 26.72 -4.97 -13.19
C CYS A 825 25.70 -3.86 -12.85
N THR A 826 25.23 -3.18 -13.90
CA THR A 826 24.13 -2.22 -13.84
C THR A 826 22.85 -2.85 -14.38
N ASP A 827 21.77 -2.85 -13.61
CA ASP A 827 20.45 -3.35 -14.05
C ASP A 827 19.29 -2.52 -13.47
N ASN A 828 18.09 -2.63 -14.05
CA ASN A 828 16.87 -2.08 -13.47
C ASN A 828 16.59 -2.78 -12.11
N GLN A 829 16.45 -2.00 -11.04
CA GLN A 829 16.34 -2.57 -9.69
C GLN A 829 15.13 -3.50 -9.51
N LEU A 830 14.04 -3.28 -10.24
CA LEU A 830 12.86 -4.15 -10.18
C LEU A 830 13.16 -5.54 -10.74
N ARG A 831 13.89 -5.58 -11.86
CA ARG A 831 14.35 -6.81 -12.51
C ARG A 831 15.40 -7.53 -11.65
N ALA A 832 16.36 -6.79 -11.10
CA ALA A 832 17.37 -7.34 -10.19
C ALA A 832 16.76 -8.00 -8.94
N LEU A 833 15.78 -7.35 -8.31
CA LEU A 833 15.09 -7.88 -7.11
C LEU A 833 14.13 -9.04 -7.44
N GLU A 834 13.49 -9.03 -8.61
CA GLU A 834 12.72 -10.16 -9.15
C GLU A 834 13.64 -11.37 -9.36
N TYR A 835 14.74 -11.22 -10.10
CA TYR A 835 15.66 -12.32 -10.42
C TYR A 835 16.43 -12.85 -9.20
N ALA A 836 16.59 -12.03 -8.15
CA ALA A 836 17.07 -12.47 -6.83
C ALA A 836 15.99 -13.21 -6.00
N GLY A 837 14.75 -13.31 -6.49
CA GLY A 837 13.63 -13.93 -5.77
C GLY A 837 13.21 -13.15 -4.52
N VAL A 838 13.48 -11.85 -4.46
CA VAL A 838 13.20 -10.98 -3.30
C VAL A 838 11.76 -10.45 -3.32
N LEU A 839 11.20 -10.23 -4.50
CA LEU A 839 9.81 -9.78 -4.68
C LEU A 839 8.83 -10.97 -4.77
N LYS A 840 7.59 -10.77 -4.31
CA LYS A 840 6.45 -11.69 -4.47
C LYS A 840 5.14 -10.91 -4.66
N GLY A 841 4.04 -11.64 -4.87
CA GLY A 841 2.69 -11.06 -4.89
C GLY A 841 2.42 -10.26 -6.16
N PHE A 842 3.00 -10.69 -7.28
CA PHE A 842 2.62 -10.18 -8.59
C PHE A 842 1.21 -10.66 -8.93
N ASP A 843 0.36 -9.82 -9.54
CA ASP A 843 -0.92 -10.26 -10.10
C ASP A 843 -0.88 -10.19 -11.64
N TRP A 844 -0.46 -11.29 -12.26
CA TRP A 844 -0.51 -11.44 -13.71
C TRP A 844 -1.97 -11.61 -14.20
N ALA A 845 -2.85 -12.18 -13.37
CA ALA A 845 -4.25 -12.36 -13.71
C ALA A 845 -4.99 -11.02 -13.79
N GLU A 846 -4.67 -10.04 -12.93
CA GLU A 846 -5.16 -8.65 -13.00
C GLU A 846 -4.74 -7.99 -14.31
N ARG A 847 -3.46 -8.08 -14.68
CA ARG A 847 -2.99 -7.56 -15.98
C ARG A 847 -3.81 -8.15 -17.12
N ALA A 848 -3.95 -9.48 -17.14
CA ALA A 848 -4.62 -10.17 -18.24
C ALA A 848 -6.13 -9.88 -18.27
N ARG A 849 -6.80 -9.73 -17.11
CA ARG A 849 -8.18 -9.21 -17.02
C ARG A 849 -8.30 -7.78 -17.54
N GLY A 850 -7.32 -6.92 -17.24
CA GLY A 850 -7.25 -5.55 -17.77
C GLY A 850 -7.15 -5.54 -19.29
N GLU A 851 -6.30 -6.39 -19.87
CA GLU A 851 -6.18 -6.54 -21.32
C GLU A 851 -7.49 -7.03 -21.98
N LEU A 852 -8.22 -7.97 -21.34
CA LEU A 852 -9.55 -8.36 -21.81
C LEU A 852 -10.58 -7.22 -21.73
N ALA A 853 -10.52 -6.40 -20.68
CA ALA A 853 -11.38 -5.22 -20.54
C ALA A 853 -11.07 -4.17 -21.62
N ASP A 854 -9.79 -3.92 -21.92
CA ASP A 854 -9.36 -3.01 -22.99
C ASP A 854 -9.82 -3.51 -24.38
N ARG A 855 -9.73 -4.83 -24.64
CA ARG A 855 -10.27 -5.45 -25.87
C ARG A 855 -11.79 -5.32 -25.98
N ALA A 856 -12.52 -5.54 -24.89
CA ALA A 856 -13.96 -5.36 -24.83
C ALA A 856 -14.36 -3.90 -25.07
N ALA A 857 -13.64 -2.95 -24.47
CA ALA A 857 -13.84 -1.51 -24.65
C ALA A 857 -13.52 -1.06 -26.09
N ALA A 858 -12.47 -1.60 -26.72
CA ALA A 858 -12.15 -1.35 -28.13
C ALA A 858 -13.27 -1.85 -29.09
N LYS A 859 -13.96 -2.93 -28.72
CA LYS A 859 -15.19 -3.42 -29.38
C LYS A 859 -16.46 -2.67 -28.98
N LYS A 860 -16.38 -1.70 -28.06
CA LYS A 860 -17.50 -0.94 -27.47
C LYS A 860 -18.52 -1.79 -26.71
N LEU A 861 -18.12 -2.98 -26.23
CA LEU A 861 -18.97 -3.83 -25.38
C LEU A 861 -19.12 -3.19 -24.00
N THR A 862 -20.31 -3.28 -23.40
CA THR A 862 -20.57 -2.68 -22.08
C THR A 862 -21.40 -3.60 -21.18
N GLY A 863 -21.22 -3.46 -19.86
CA GLY A 863 -21.97 -4.21 -18.85
C GLY A 863 -21.97 -5.72 -19.12
N PRO A 864 -23.14 -6.39 -19.20
CA PRO A 864 -23.23 -7.84 -19.40
C PRO A 864 -22.47 -8.38 -20.62
N GLU A 865 -22.31 -7.59 -21.69
CA GLU A 865 -21.56 -8.01 -22.89
C GLU A 865 -20.05 -8.06 -22.63
N ALA A 866 -19.54 -7.10 -21.87
CA ALA A 866 -18.14 -7.08 -21.43
C ALA A 866 -17.86 -8.20 -20.42
N ASP A 867 -18.81 -8.48 -19.51
CA ASP A 867 -18.72 -9.61 -18.57
C ASP A 867 -18.75 -10.96 -19.31
N ALA A 868 -19.61 -11.10 -20.33
CA ALA A 868 -19.66 -12.30 -21.17
C ALA A 868 -18.37 -12.50 -21.96
N TYR A 869 -17.80 -11.43 -22.53
CA TYR A 869 -16.48 -11.45 -23.17
C TYR A 869 -15.40 -11.86 -22.16
N ALA A 870 -15.28 -11.19 -21.01
CA ALA A 870 -14.30 -11.52 -19.97
C ALA A 870 -14.42 -12.97 -19.48
N LYS A 871 -15.65 -13.51 -19.39
CA LYS A 871 -15.92 -14.91 -19.05
C LYS A 871 -15.55 -15.89 -20.16
N LEU A 872 -15.70 -15.52 -21.44
CA LEU A 872 -15.37 -16.37 -22.58
C LEU A 872 -13.85 -16.48 -22.81
N HIS A 873 -13.13 -15.36 -22.71
CA HIS A 873 -11.69 -15.31 -22.92
C HIS A 873 -10.88 -15.54 -21.63
N GLY A 874 -11.52 -15.46 -20.46
CA GLY A 874 -10.92 -15.75 -19.15
C GLY A 874 -10.78 -17.25 -18.81
N PRO A 875 -10.33 -17.58 -17.59
CA PRO A 875 -10.11 -18.96 -17.14
C PRO A 875 -11.37 -19.84 -17.22
N GLN A 876 -11.25 -21.01 -17.87
CA GLN A 876 -12.37 -21.93 -18.06
C GLN A 876 -12.41 -23.05 -17.00
N PRO A 877 -13.61 -23.51 -16.59
CA PRO A 877 -13.76 -24.64 -15.67
C PRO A 877 -13.05 -25.91 -16.18
N GLY A 878 -12.46 -26.65 -15.25
CA GLY A 878 -11.76 -27.92 -15.56
C GLY A 878 -10.37 -27.77 -16.19
N GLN A 879 -9.95 -26.56 -16.57
CA GLN A 879 -8.63 -26.33 -17.18
C GLN A 879 -7.53 -26.07 -16.16
N ARG A 880 -6.31 -25.85 -16.66
CA ARG A 880 -5.16 -25.37 -15.87
C ARG A 880 -5.52 -24.02 -15.22
N ALA A 881 -5.29 -23.92 -13.91
CA ALA A 881 -5.46 -22.68 -13.16
C ALA A 881 -4.38 -21.67 -13.54
N VAL A 882 -4.64 -20.37 -13.33
CA VAL A 882 -3.59 -19.36 -13.43
C VAL A 882 -2.55 -19.62 -12.33
N PRO A 883 -1.26 -19.79 -12.65
CA PRO A 883 -0.25 -20.07 -11.64
C PRO A 883 0.04 -18.82 -10.79
N ASP A 884 0.50 -19.02 -9.56
CA ASP A 884 1.12 -17.95 -8.77
C ASP A 884 2.35 -17.44 -9.54
N PRO A 885 2.36 -16.20 -10.06
CA PRO A 885 3.40 -15.75 -10.96
C PRO A 885 4.75 -15.57 -10.25
N ALA A 886 5.77 -16.27 -10.76
CA ALA A 886 7.16 -16.12 -10.33
C ALA A 886 7.88 -14.91 -10.98
N LEU A 887 7.24 -14.26 -11.96
CA LEU A 887 7.77 -13.12 -12.71
C LEU A 887 6.80 -11.94 -12.64
N LEU A 888 7.35 -10.71 -12.57
CA LEU A 888 6.65 -9.44 -12.71
C LEU A 888 5.66 -9.52 -13.89
N PRO A 889 4.44 -8.98 -13.71
CA PRO A 889 3.36 -9.17 -14.66
C PRO A 889 3.61 -8.36 -15.93
N THR A 890 4.42 -7.31 -15.86
CA THR A 890 4.76 -6.36 -16.92
C THR A 890 6.25 -6.07 -16.84
N ASP A 891 6.91 -5.74 -17.95
CA ASP A 891 8.31 -5.32 -17.93
C ASP A 891 8.52 -4.02 -17.13
N PRO A 892 9.59 -3.90 -16.32
CA PRO A 892 9.92 -2.68 -15.59
C PRO A 892 9.90 -1.40 -16.42
N ASP A 893 10.32 -1.41 -17.68
CA ASP A 893 10.35 -0.19 -18.49
C ASP A 893 8.94 0.35 -18.83
N LYS A 894 7.90 -0.49 -18.68
CA LYS A 894 6.48 -0.14 -18.80
C LYS A 894 5.81 0.13 -17.43
N LEU A 895 6.52 -0.03 -16.31
CA LEU A 895 6.00 0.28 -14.96
C LEU A 895 6.14 1.79 -14.64
N PRO A 896 5.35 2.33 -13.70
CA PRO A 896 5.48 3.73 -13.30
C PRO A 896 6.87 4.05 -12.78
N ARG A 897 7.37 5.27 -13.08
CA ARG A 897 8.57 5.86 -12.47
C ARG A 897 8.33 7.33 -12.15
N LEU A 898 8.92 7.83 -11.07
CA LEU A 898 9.04 9.27 -10.82
C LEU A 898 10.07 9.87 -11.79
N ALA A 899 9.92 11.15 -12.10
CA ALA A 899 11.00 11.93 -12.71
C ALA A 899 11.96 12.39 -11.60
N ASP A 900 13.25 12.48 -11.91
CA ASP A 900 14.17 13.24 -11.06
C ASP A 900 13.78 14.72 -11.16
N PRO A 901 13.39 15.41 -10.07
CA PRO A 901 13.01 16.83 -10.13
C PRO A 901 14.10 17.73 -10.72
N TYR A 902 15.36 17.33 -10.60
CA TYR A 902 16.52 18.15 -10.95
C TYR A 902 17.10 17.83 -12.33
N ASP A 903 16.66 16.77 -13.03
CA ASP A 903 17.08 16.51 -14.42
C ASP A 903 16.27 17.38 -15.40
N PRO A 904 16.89 18.35 -16.10
CA PRO A 904 16.18 19.21 -17.06
C PRO A 904 15.68 18.48 -18.32
N LYS A 905 16.06 17.22 -18.55
CA LYS A 905 15.57 16.39 -19.67
C LYS A 905 14.20 15.77 -19.41
N GLU A 906 13.79 15.68 -18.14
CA GLU A 906 12.48 15.16 -17.76
C GLU A 906 11.37 16.23 -17.95
N ASP A 907 10.14 15.77 -18.19
CA ASP A 907 8.98 16.66 -18.33
C ASP A 907 8.77 17.54 -17.08
N LEU A 908 8.59 18.84 -17.28
CA LEU A 908 8.46 19.84 -16.22
C LEU A 908 7.32 19.53 -15.24
N THR A 909 6.18 19.03 -15.73
CA THR A 909 5.04 18.67 -14.86
C THR A 909 5.38 17.42 -14.05
N LYS A 910 5.98 16.38 -14.65
CA LYS A 910 6.46 15.20 -13.91
C LYS A 910 7.52 15.59 -12.87
N ARG A 911 8.45 16.49 -13.18
CA ARG A 911 9.47 16.97 -12.23
C ARG A 911 8.84 17.67 -11.03
N ALA A 912 7.94 18.63 -11.26
CA ALA A 912 7.22 19.34 -10.21
C ALA A 912 6.36 18.40 -9.34
N LYS A 913 5.58 17.50 -9.96
CA LYS A 913 4.80 16.49 -9.23
C LYS A 913 5.67 15.51 -8.46
N SER A 914 6.85 15.14 -8.98
CA SER A 914 7.79 14.28 -8.26
C SER A 914 8.34 14.99 -7.02
N TRP A 915 8.65 16.29 -7.12
CA TRP A 915 9.06 17.10 -5.97
C TRP A 915 7.95 17.20 -4.91
N LEU A 916 6.71 17.49 -5.32
CA LEU A 916 5.54 17.56 -4.43
C LEU A 916 5.29 16.22 -3.73
N HIS A 917 5.41 15.12 -4.46
CA HIS A 917 5.21 13.78 -3.92
C HIS A 917 6.23 13.43 -2.82
N VAL A 918 7.52 13.69 -3.05
CA VAL A 918 8.57 13.25 -2.10
C VAL A 918 8.78 14.18 -0.92
N ASN A 919 8.25 15.41 -0.96
CA ASN A 919 8.37 16.39 0.13
C ASN A 919 7.03 16.69 0.84
N CYS A 920 5.87 16.47 0.21
CA CYS A 920 4.59 16.95 0.74
C CYS A 920 3.45 15.91 0.76
N SER A 921 3.44 14.88 -0.09
CA SER A 921 2.28 13.96 -0.14
C SER A 921 2.15 13.04 1.07
N GLN A 922 3.14 12.96 1.95
CA GLN A 922 3.07 12.18 3.20
C GLN A 922 2.01 12.72 4.14
N CYS A 923 1.80 14.04 4.12
CA CYS A 923 0.71 14.73 4.81
C CYS A 923 -0.51 14.89 3.88
N HIS A 924 -0.28 15.15 2.59
CA HIS A 924 -1.31 15.40 1.59
C HIS A 924 -1.63 14.18 0.71
N VAL A 925 -2.18 13.15 1.36
CA VAL A 925 -2.95 12.04 0.75
C VAL A 925 -4.37 12.07 1.31
N GLU A 926 -5.32 11.35 0.69
CA GLU A 926 -6.74 11.31 1.09
C GLU A 926 -6.98 11.03 2.58
N ALA A 927 -6.18 10.16 3.19
CA ALA A 927 -6.25 9.82 4.62
C ALA A 927 -5.10 10.43 5.46
N GLY A 928 -4.42 11.45 4.93
CA GLY A 928 -3.26 12.09 5.56
C GLY A 928 -3.67 13.27 6.45
N GLY A 929 -2.93 13.50 7.54
CA GLY A 929 -3.16 14.60 8.47
C GLY A 929 -2.69 15.98 7.99
N GLY A 930 -2.73 16.24 6.67
CA GLY A 930 -2.32 17.50 6.07
C GLY A 930 -3.54 18.40 5.84
N ASN A 931 -3.59 19.54 6.52
CA ASN A 931 -4.81 20.36 6.72
C ASN A 931 -5.27 21.19 5.52
N ALA A 932 -4.97 20.73 4.32
CA ALA A 932 -5.56 21.22 3.10
C ALA A 932 -6.04 20.01 2.31
N GLN A 933 -7.28 20.09 1.81
CA GLN A 933 -7.91 19.10 0.93
C GLN A 933 -7.21 19.08 -0.43
N MET A 934 -5.94 18.71 -0.46
CA MET A 934 -5.10 18.55 -1.63
C MET A 934 -4.50 17.15 -1.63
N GLU A 935 -4.40 16.56 -2.82
CA GLU A 935 -3.85 15.22 -3.03
C GLU A 935 -2.57 15.38 -3.85
N LEU A 936 -1.41 15.16 -3.23
CA LEU A 936 -0.10 15.43 -3.84
C LEU A 936 0.65 14.16 -4.30
N GLU A 937 -0.03 13.00 -4.36
CA GLU A 937 0.60 11.79 -4.90
C GLU A 937 0.95 11.99 -6.40
N PHE A 938 2.10 11.47 -6.83
CA PHE A 938 2.59 11.65 -8.21
C PHE A 938 1.58 11.22 -9.29
N HIS A 939 0.76 10.21 -8.98
CA HIS A 939 -0.23 9.65 -9.91
C HIS A 939 -1.59 10.34 -9.87
N THR A 940 -1.86 11.24 -8.90
CA THR A 940 -3.11 12.01 -8.85
C THR A 940 -3.19 12.96 -10.06
N PRO A 941 -4.22 12.89 -10.92
CA PRO A 941 -4.41 13.85 -12.03
C PRO A 941 -4.53 15.28 -11.52
N LEU A 942 -4.04 16.27 -12.26
CA LEU A 942 -3.87 17.65 -11.77
C LEU A 942 -5.21 18.29 -11.33
N GLU A 943 -6.26 18.00 -12.07
CA GLU A 943 -7.65 18.37 -11.79
C GLU A 943 -8.21 17.72 -10.51
N LYS A 944 -7.64 16.58 -10.09
CA LYS A 944 -7.96 15.89 -8.82
C LYS A 944 -7.03 16.25 -7.68
N MET A 945 -5.91 16.94 -7.92
CA MET A 945 -4.99 17.39 -6.86
C MET A 945 -5.62 18.48 -5.96
N ARG A 946 -6.74 19.11 -6.37
CA ARG A 946 -7.48 20.13 -5.61
C ARG A 946 -6.62 21.34 -5.18
N ILE A 947 -5.66 21.74 -6.01
CA ILE A 947 -4.77 22.89 -5.77
C ILE A 947 -4.96 24.07 -6.72
N LEU A 948 -5.47 23.84 -7.94
CA LEU A 948 -5.60 24.89 -8.96
C LEU A 948 -6.73 25.85 -8.62
N ASN A 949 -6.42 27.15 -8.53
CA ASN A 949 -7.38 28.22 -8.25
C ASN A 949 -8.23 28.05 -6.97
N VAL A 950 -7.80 27.17 -6.06
CA VAL A 950 -8.39 26.99 -4.72
C VAL A 950 -7.87 28.09 -3.79
N LYS A 951 -8.77 28.74 -3.03
CA LYS A 951 -8.40 29.74 -2.03
C LYS A 951 -7.72 29.08 -0.81
N PRO A 952 -6.63 29.63 -0.26
CA PRO A 952 -6.01 29.11 0.95
C PRO A 952 -6.94 29.33 2.15
N ILE A 953 -7.06 28.32 3.01
CA ILE A 953 -7.86 28.38 4.25
C ILE A 953 -6.98 28.93 5.40
N HIS A 954 -5.76 28.40 5.55
CA HIS A 954 -4.84 28.68 6.65
C HIS A 954 -4.27 30.11 6.67
N ALA A 955 -3.49 30.46 5.66
CA ALA A 955 -2.82 31.75 5.58
C ALA A 955 -2.61 32.16 4.12
N ALA A 956 -2.94 33.40 3.79
CA ALA A 956 -2.65 34.00 2.49
C ALA A 956 -1.17 34.42 2.32
N LEU A 957 -0.39 34.47 3.42
CA LEU A 957 1.03 34.86 3.46
C LEU A 957 1.32 36.19 2.76
N ASP A 958 0.41 37.15 2.96
CA ASP A 958 0.40 38.50 2.38
C ASP A 958 0.41 38.53 0.84
N LEU A 959 0.04 37.42 0.18
CA LEU A 959 -0.09 37.35 -1.27
C LEU A 959 -1.44 37.95 -1.72
N PRO A 960 -1.46 38.89 -2.70
CA PRO A 960 -2.70 39.45 -3.23
C PRO A 960 -3.47 38.38 -4.02
N ASP A 961 -4.78 38.29 -3.80
CA ASP A 961 -5.67 37.27 -4.41
C ASP A 961 -5.08 35.83 -4.36
N ALA A 962 -4.53 35.46 -3.19
CA ALA A 962 -3.84 34.20 -2.98
C ALA A 962 -4.65 32.95 -3.42
N ARG A 963 -3.95 31.97 -3.99
CA ARG A 963 -4.44 30.61 -4.29
C ARG A 963 -3.42 29.58 -3.79
N LEU A 964 -3.84 28.33 -3.60
CA LEU A 964 -2.90 27.22 -3.31
C LEU A 964 -1.88 27.10 -4.46
N VAL A 965 -2.38 27.00 -5.70
CA VAL A 965 -1.66 27.28 -6.94
C VAL A 965 -2.54 28.15 -7.84
N ALA A 966 -2.02 29.30 -8.29
CA ALA A 966 -2.63 30.14 -9.31
C ALA A 966 -1.91 29.88 -10.66
N PRO A 967 -2.58 29.29 -11.66
CA PRO A 967 -1.98 29.09 -12.99
C PRO A 967 -1.40 30.38 -13.58
N GLY A 968 -0.26 30.27 -14.25
CA GLY A 968 0.48 31.41 -14.80
C GLY A 968 1.08 32.38 -13.77
N SER A 969 0.68 32.32 -12.50
CA SER A 969 0.90 33.36 -11.48
C SER A 969 1.63 32.85 -10.21
N PRO A 970 2.95 32.59 -10.26
CA PRO A 970 3.72 32.12 -9.10
C PRO A 970 3.63 33.02 -7.86
N GLU A 971 3.60 34.33 -8.06
CA GLU A 971 3.47 35.35 -7.01
C GLU A 971 2.12 35.34 -6.27
N ARG A 972 1.09 34.70 -6.85
CA ARG A 972 -0.22 34.45 -6.20
C ARG A 972 -0.31 33.07 -5.54
N SER A 973 0.74 32.25 -5.64
CA SER A 973 0.71 30.82 -5.28
C SER A 973 1.31 30.52 -3.89
N VAL A 974 0.45 30.21 -2.93
CA VAL A 974 0.82 29.92 -1.53
C VAL A 974 1.73 28.69 -1.41
N LEU A 975 1.52 27.64 -2.21
CA LEU A 975 2.34 26.43 -2.13
C LEU A 975 3.81 26.74 -2.43
N LEU A 976 4.08 27.55 -3.46
CA LEU A 976 5.43 27.99 -3.82
C LEU A 976 6.06 28.83 -2.70
N LYS A 977 5.28 29.75 -2.10
CA LYS A 977 5.73 30.57 -0.98
C LYS A 977 6.10 29.70 0.24
N ARG A 978 5.29 28.69 0.58
CA ARG A 978 5.56 27.75 1.68
C ARG A 978 6.78 26.86 1.43
N ALA A 979 7.01 26.42 0.19
CA ALA A 979 8.20 25.66 -0.20
C ALA A 979 9.51 26.46 -0.02
N ALA A 980 9.45 27.78 -0.23
CA ALA A 980 10.58 28.70 -0.12
C ALA A 980 10.80 29.28 1.30
N LEU A 981 9.81 29.20 2.19
CA LEU A 981 9.91 29.71 3.56
C LEU A 981 10.56 28.68 4.50
N ARG A 982 11.23 29.17 5.56
CA ARG A 982 11.63 28.35 6.71
C ARG A 982 11.17 28.99 8.02
N GLY A 983 10.80 28.16 9.00
CA GLY A 983 10.08 28.57 10.21
C GLY A 983 8.54 28.47 10.08
N PRO A 984 7.74 29.33 10.74
CA PRO A 984 6.28 29.25 10.71
C PRO A 984 5.71 29.24 9.28
N ASN A 985 4.72 28.38 9.03
CA ASN A 985 4.11 28.12 7.72
C ASN A 985 5.01 27.46 6.65
N GLN A 986 6.22 26.98 6.98
CA GLN A 986 7.06 26.26 6.01
C GLN A 986 6.43 24.94 5.54
N MET A 987 6.75 24.50 4.32
CA MET A 987 6.46 23.15 3.82
C MET A 987 7.72 22.54 3.16
N PRO A 988 8.14 21.31 3.51
CA PRO A 988 7.63 20.48 4.61
C PRO A 988 7.86 21.10 6.00
N PRO A 989 7.05 20.75 7.02
CA PRO A 989 7.17 21.31 8.37
C PRO A 989 8.43 20.87 9.13
N LEU A 990 9.06 19.75 8.72
CA LEU A 990 10.21 19.12 9.38
C LEU A 990 11.30 18.77 8.34
N SER A 991 12.46 18.27 8.83
CA SER A 991 13.58 17.71 8.03
C SER A 991 14.42 18.68 7.18
N SER A 992 14.15 19.99 7.16
CA SER A 992 15.04 20.95 6.48
C SER A 992 15.04 22.32 7.15
N ASN A 993 16.24 22.89 7.33
CA ASN A 993 16.48 24.24 7.83
C ASN A 993 16.81 25.24 6.71
N ARG A 994 17.01 24.77 5.47
CA ARG A 994 17.33 25.60 4.29
C ARG A 994 16.30 25.40 3.16
N PRO A 995 15.91 26.46 2.43
CA PRO A 995 15.16 26.35 1.18
C PRO A 995 15.83 25.43 0.16
N ASP A 996 15.01 24.72 -0.62
CA ASP A 996 15.43 24.00 -1.81
C ASP A 996 15.28 24.92 -3.01
N GLU A 997 16.30 25.74 -3.29
CA GLU A 997 16.25 26.74 -4.36
C GLU A 997 16.03 26.12 -5.75
N ALA A 998 16.53 24.90 -5.98
CA ALA A 998 16.33 24.18 -7.22
C ALA A 998 14.89 23.67 -7.34
N GLY A 999 14.35 23.01 -6.29
CA GLY A 999 12.96 22.57 -6.22
C GLY A 999 11.95 23.72 -6.32
N VAL A 1000 12.19 24.82 -5.61
CA VAL A 1000 11.40 26.05 -5.68
C VAL A 1000 11.43 26.64 -7.10
N THR A 1001 12.56 26.55 -7.81
CA THR A 1001 12.64 27.00 -9.20
C THR A 1001 11.81 26.11 -10.14
N VAL A 1002 11.88 24.79 -9.99
CA VAL A 1002 11.03 23.83 -10.73
C VAL A 1002 9.55 24.10 -10.50
N LEU A 1003 9.12 24.31 -9.26
CA LEU A 1003 7.73 24.66 -8.95
C LEU A 1003 7.33 26.01 -9.58
N ARG A 1004 8.20 27.02 -9.52
CA ARG A 1004 7.95 28.35 -10.11
C ARG A 1004 7.79 28.29 -11.62
N GLU A 1005 8.65 27.55 -12.32
CA GLU A 1005 8.57 27.34 -13.77
C GLU A 1005 7.32 26.55 -14.14
N TRP A 1006 7.03 25.47 -13.41
CA TRP A 1006 5.82 24.69 -13.62
C TRP A 1006 4.55 25.54 -13.48
N ILE A 1007 4.43 26.33 -12.41
CA ILE A 1007 3.27 27.21 -12.20
C ILE A 1007 3.11 28.24 -13.34
N ARG A 1008 4.20 28.81 -13.86
CA ARG A 1008 4.17 29.68 -15.05
C ARG A 1008 3.70 28.97 -16.31
N SER A 1009 3.97 27.67 -16.43
CA SER A 1009 3.58 26.87 -17.60
C SER A 1009 2.10 26.44 -17.59
N LEU A 1010 1.44 26.50 -16.42
CA LEU A 1010 0.02 26.18 -16.29
C LEU A 1010 -0.86 27.26 -16.93
N LYS A 1011 -1.90 26.84 -17.64
CA LYS A 1011 -2.96 27.70 -18.19
C LYS A 1011 -4.09 27.83 -17.17
N GLU A 1012 -4.77 28.98 -17.18
CA GLU A 1012 -5.98 29.22 -16.38
C GLU A 1012 -7.16 28.33 -16.81
#